data_AF-A0A449ASD0-F1
#
_entry.id   AF-A0A449ASD0-F1
#
_cell.length_a   1.000
_cell.length_b   1.000
_cell.length_c   1.000
_cell.angle_alpha   90.00
_cell.angle_beta   90.00
_cell.angle_gamma   90.00
#
_symmetry.space_group_name_H-M   'P 1'
#
loop_
_entity.id
_entity.type
_entity.pdbx_description
1 polymer ?
#
loop_
_entity_poly.entity_id
_entity_poly.type
_entity_poly.pdbx_seq_one_letter_code
_entity_poly.pdbx_strand_id
1 'polypeptide(L)'
;MLDSAIAKQNTANKKENLDRLVEALAYPNSDGNEVTGANDAQAINDIKSIYADGTNEKMDQVLNDLDRIRGSIASAKEELNKIPEEYKTAFRETEGSDPVNLIEELRKSNEVEEFANLMQKINAAKEKYKEKRKLEIDQIPNLTETNKNKFKDLINAADNYLNVDSIVENAKIEANKDLLKTIIIVSDYVDEGSSRTPEVVSLIERSINSISNSIDNTPSTDLNRKEEELRNLKTKLNELKNSINSLNDQEAKNELFKILATKTDVAGVESVKLDIKKEELRKKAKELGYPGKNSTNNNIVTAISDLFRRIENADDETKLNQLTSDIDALPDKIANALQKIDEIHNNNNISVDEANRRKQVLKDELDRADTEEEFRLLLSNIESAKTQSEQEFQAGEVNRLKERAKLLPYPAGTESAAVKSIISSIETGTNLPEWNNRLNDINDKVLDLVNKINKVSPNKQSGLNDELNSSETIEKLDSLSRKIDEILEAEKTDVANKINALENLSQDRKTSLINDLNNKSSSEMQNILTSAKREDLEAAINALPYPNQRAAAKTTLINEARSLNSNAEIEEKLAKVKELHSSISTTVAAINALPYPDGANSVGANSLKSRLNNLTEKSDIDQLVSADLSSKLEKYTGILNTTLNPFPSDAKEYGLKRRINALDGSNQQDENELMWNLYETKRQFTLNPLIDALDSLNTTEKTNLKAEAVTIPASEKTQPIADFDTKMRKLDEVILKAQKENAKAHVDTIAYPDNTSAATAINTLKNMIDQSPNLEAINARRQENESLKRKMAEIRQDIQTIRETTSLDNIRAALNRVDSLDDFTPIELLIKKARAIDFVKHELSHLNQTQKSEFVRRINEANSEDAINSIKAEASLQNKKEQIKSIIDSIGYPHPEGTEALNSKNTLKAQVQALTTDEALREKETEITALKNLIETKKTAIDSLPYPDNNAEAKNSLKAALDRATTASRVNEILPDDWSDKVEKYKNTLYEHFGRNGGLVARLNKTHPTDTTSTVSELNNQILLTKKNRAVALVNNLENLENSEKSSFNQRINAITNTGENQLPEKNKLDEMDSIYKEALVLAVSKLPQGNAKRLDLERRLRGVLNAQGLESVKTELFNESRNLKLQEEDLLLEITTTVLKTLLIIYQAIMKLEDNYKMNLIM
;
A
#
# COMPACT_ATOMS: atom_id res chain seq x y z
N MET A 1 34.95 -9.88 5.79
CA MET A 1 35.48 -10.48 4.53
C MET A 1 34.36 -11.05 3.67
N LEU A 2 33.38 -11.78 4.24
CA LEU A 2 32.21 -12.28 3.51
C LEU A 2 31.32 -11.16 2.94
N ASP A 3 31.04 -10.10 3.71
CA ASP A 3 30.21 -8.97 3.23
C ASP A 3 30.85 -8.19 2.08
N SER A 4 32.18 -8.09 2.05
CA SER A 4 32.91 -7.48 0.94
C SER A 4 32.91 -8.37 -0.31
N ALA A 5 32.93 -9.70 -0.13
CA ALA A 5 32.79 -10.64 -1.24
C ALA A 5 31.36 -10.66 -1.81
N ILE A 6 30.33 -10.61 -0.95
CA ILE A 6 28.92 -10.50 -1.35
C ILE A 6 28.65 -9.16 -2.04
N ALA A 7 29.16 -8.04 -1.51
CA ALA A 7 29.03 -6.74 -2.16
C ALA A 7 29.71 -6.72 -3.54
N LYS A 8 30.90 -7.33 -3.68
CA LYS A 8 31.58 -7.50 -4.97
C LYS A 8 30.79 -8.39 -5.93
N GLN A 9 30.24 -9.51 -5.44
CA GLN A 9 29.42 -10.41 -6.26
C GLN A 9 28.10 -9.74 -6.70
N ASN A 10 27.43 -9.02 -5.81
CA ASN A 10 26.21 -8.27 -6.15
C ASN A 10 26.49 -7.17 -7.16
N THR A 11 27.61 -6.47 -7.03
CA THR A 11 28.07 -5.47 -8.00
C THR A 11 28.39 -6.13 -9.36
N ALA A 12 29.02 -7.31 -9.36
CA ALA A 12 29.30 -8.08 -10.58
C ALA A 12 28.01 -8.57 -11.25
N ASN A 13 27.06 -9.14 -10.48
CA ASN A 13 25.76 -9.58 -10.99
C ASN A 13 24.93 -8.40 -11.53
N LYS A 14 24.98 -7.24 -10.86
CA LYS A 14 24.33 -6.01 -11.32
C LYS A 14 24.91 -5.56 -12.65
N LYS A 15 26.24 -5.57 -12.79
CA LYS A 15 26.94 -5.26 -14.04
C LYS A 15 26.57 -6.25 -15.14
N GLU A 16 26.55 -7.55 -14.88
CA GLU A 16 26.19 -8.59 -15.86
C GLU A 16 24.73 -8.44 -16.33
N ASN A 17 23.80 -8.15 -15.41
CA ASN A 17 22.41 -7.88 -15.76
C ASN A 17 22.27 -6.59 -16.58
N LEU A 18 23.01 -5.54 -16.23
CA LEU A 18 23.03 -4.29 -16.97
C LEU A 18 23.63 -4.47 -18.37
N ASP A 19 24.73 -5.23 -18.50
CA ASP A 19 25.33 -5.62 -19.78
C ASP A 19 24.30 -6.30 -20.68
N ARG A 20 23.54 -7.27 -20.14
CA ARG A 20 22.45 -7.93 -20.88
C ARG A 20 21.34 -6.96 -21.31
N LEU A 21 20.97 -6.00 -20.45
CA LEU A 21 19.93 -5.01 -20.76
C LEU A 21 20.37 -4.00 -21.82
N VAL A 22 21.65 -3.61 -21.82
CA VAL A 22 22.27 -2.71 -22.80
C VAL A 22 22.48 -3.43 -24.13
N GLU A 23 22.91 -4.69 -24.12
CA GLU A 23 23.00 -5.54 -25.32
C GLU A 23 21.66 -5.80 -25.98
N ALA A 24 20.58 -5.82 -25.18
CA ALA A 24 19.21 -5.97 -25.66
C ALA A 24 18.59 -4.66 -26.20
N LEU A 25 19.33 -3.55 -26.25
CA LEU A 25 18.85 -2.32 -26.89
C LEU A 25 18.63 -2.58 -28.38
N ALA A 26 17.44 -2.25 -28.85
CA ALA A 26 16.96 -2.60 -30.18
C ALA A 26 17.47 -1.66 -31.29
N TYR A 27 18.77 -1.29 -31.26
CA TYR A 27 19.40 -0.58 -32.37
C TYR A 27 19.33 -1.45 -33.65
N PRO A 28 19.15 -0.85 -34.82
CA PRO A 28 19.19 -1.58 -36.09
C PRO A 28 20.63 -1.98 -36.45
N ASN A 29 20.79 -2.96 -37.35
CA ASN A 29 22.06 -3.21 -38.03
C ASN A 29 22.37 -2.11 -39.07
N SER A 30 23.47 -2.26 -39.82
CA SER A 30 23.96 -1.25 -40.78
C SER A 30 22.98 -1.05 -41.95
N ASP A 31 22.11 -2.02 -42.16
CA ASP A 31 21.10 -2.05 -43.20
C ASP A 31 19.72 -1.63 -42.67
N GLY A 32 19.62 -1.16 -41.42
CA GLY A 32 18.35 -0.70 -40.83
C GLY A 32 17.46 -1.82 -40.28
N ASN A 33 17.89 -3.07 -40.34
CA ASN A 33 17.10 -4.25 -39.93
C ASN A 33 17.26 -4.58 -38.44
N GLU A 34 16.29 -5.31 -37.88
CA GLU A 34 16.38 -5.79 -36.51
C GLU A 34 17.47 -6.86 -36.35
N VAL A 35 18.26 -6.74 -35.28
CA VAL A 35 19.34 -7.67 -34.97
C VAL A 35 18.80 -8.84 -34.14
N THR A 36 18.90 -10.06 -34.68
CA THR A 36 18.59 -11.32 -33.98
C THR A 36 19.86 -11.95 -33.42
N GLY A 37 20.59 -11.23 -32.57
CA GLY A 37 21.89 -11.67 -32.07
C GLY A 37 22.66 -10.56 -31.37
N ALA A 38 24.00 -10.68 -31.32
CA ALA A 38 24.86 -9.64 -30.77
C ALA A 38 24.77 -8.37 -31.64
N ASN A 39 24.32 -7.28 -31.03
CA ASN A 39 24.16 -6.00 -31.69
C ASN A 39 25.47 -5.20 -31.62
N ASP A 40 25.97 -4.80 -32.78
CA ASP A 40 27.27 -4.14 -32.98
C ASP A 40 27.14 -2.61 -33.11
N ALA A 41 26.00 -2.03 -32.72
CA ALA A 41 25.83 -0.57 -32.66
C ALA A 41 26.87 0.08 -31.74
N GLN A 42 27.52 1.14 -32.21
CA GLN A 42 28.55 1.85 -31.45
C GLN A 42 28.00 2.38 -30.11
N ALA A 43 26.75 2.84 -30.10
CA ALA A 43 26.05 3.29 -28.91
C ALA A 43 26.01 2.25 -27.77
N ILE A 44 25.96 0.94 -28.09
CA ILE A 44 25.99 -0.13 -27.08
C ILE A 44 27.33 -0.16 -26.36
N ASN A 45 28.43 -0.01 -27.11
CA ASN A 45 29.78 0.05 -26.54
C ASN A 45 29.99 1.34 -25.74
N ASP A 46 29.45 2.45 -26.21
CA ASP A 46 29.55 3.75 -25.53
C ASP A 46 28.78 3.73 -24.20
N ILE A 47 27.56 3.18 -24.18
CA ILE A 47 26.77 2.99 -22.94
C ILE A 47 27.50 2.07 -21.96
N LYS A 48 28.07 0.96 -22.44
CA LYS A 48 28.89 0.04 -21.63
C LYS A 48 30.11 0.71 -21.01
N SER A 49 30.71 1.66 -21.72
CA SER A 49 31.89 2.40 -21.25
C SER A 49 31.58 3.31 -20.08
N ILE A 50 30.34 3.81 -19.95
CA ILE A 50 29.90 4.67 -18.83
C ILE A 50 30.08 3.96 -17.49
N TYR A 51 29.71 2.68 -17.39
CA TYR A 51 29.76 1.90 -16.15
C TYR A 51 30.89 0.85 -16.11
N ALA A 52 31.88 0.96 -17.01
CA ALA A 52 32.98 0.00 -17.12
C ALA A 52 33.85 -0.11 -15.85
N ASP A 53 33.91 0.95 -15.04
CA ASP A 53 34.62 0.97 -13.74
C ASP A 53 33.90 0.20 -12.63
N GLY A 54 32.67 -0.27 -12.87
CA GLY A 54 31.89 -1.10 -11.96
C GLY A 54 31.33 -0.35 -10.74
N THR A 55 31.25 0.99 -10.78
CA THR A 55 30.66 1.79 -9.70
C THR A 55 29.12 1.72 -9.70
N ASN A 56 28.51 1.52 -8.53
CA ASN A 56 27.05 1.40 -8.41
C ASN A 56 26.31 2.64 -8.89
N GLU A 57 26.84 3.84 -8.62
CA GLU A 57 26.24 5.12 -9.02
C GLU A 57 26.08 5.25 -10.53
N LYS A 58 27.13 4.92 -11.31
CA LYS A 58 27.07 4.94 -12.78
C LYS A 58 26.19 3.84 -13.34
N MET A 59 26.20 2.65 -12.73
CA MET A 59 25.27 1.57 -13.10
C MET A 59 23.81 1.97 -12.89
N ASP A 60 23.49 2.65 -11.79
CA ASP A 60 22.13 3.16 -11.52
C ASP A 60 21.73 4.28 -12.48
N GLN A 61 22.67 5.16 -12.82
CA GLN A 61 22.44 6.20 -13.83
C GLN A 61 22.07 5.60 -15.19
N VAL A 62 22.86 4.62 -15.67
CA VAL A 62 22.55 3.94 -16.94
C VAL A 62 21.25 3.14 -16.85
N LEU A 63 20.97 2.49 -15.72
CA LEU A 63 19.71 1.76 -15.52
C LEU A 63 18.49 2.68 -15.62
N ASN A 64 18.56 3.87 -15.04
CA ASN A 64 17.50 4.88 -15.11
C ASN A 64 17.34 5.47 -16.52
N ASP A 65 18.44 5.60 -17.26
CA ASP A 65 18.44 6.15 -18.61
C ASP A 65 18.02 5.12 -19.68
N LEU A 66 18.07 3.82 -19.38
CA LEU A 66 17.77 2.75 -20.35
C LEU A 66 16.37 2.84 -20.95
N ASP A 67 15.34 3.16 -20.15
CA ASP A 67 13.97 3.28 -20.68
C ASP A 67 13.81 4.52 -21.56
N ARG A 68 14.49 5.63 -21.22
CA ARG A 68 14.58 6.81 -22.09
C ARG A 68 15.27 6.48 -23.41
N ILE A 69 16.40 5.78 -23.37
CA ILE A 69 17.16 5.36 -24.55
C ILE A 69 16.32 4.43 -25.41
N ARG A 70 15.66 3.41 -24.83
CA ARG A 70 14.73 2.52 -25.56
C ARG A 70 13.60 3.30 -26.24
N GLY A 71 12.99 4.24 -25.53
CA GLY A 71 11.97 5.12 -26.09
C GLY A 71 12.50 5.92 -27.27
N SER A 72 13.69 6.51 -27.14
CA SER A 72 14.33 7.32 -28.18
C SER A 72 14.72 6.50 -29.42
N ILE A 73 15.22 5.27 -29.23
CA ILE A 73 15.48 4.32 -30.34
C ILE A 73 14.18 3.96 -31.06
N ALA A 74 13.13 3.62 -30.31
CA ALA A 74 11.84 3.25 -30.89
C ALA A 74 11.23 4.41 -31.69
N SER A 75 11.24 5.63 -31.14
CA SER A 75 10.79 6.83 -31.83
C SER A 75 11.61 7.11 -33.08
N ALA A 76 12.95 7.03 -33.01
CA ALA A 76 13.80 7.22 -34.17
C ALA A 76 13.56 6.15 -35.26
N LYS A 77 13.37 4.88 -34.89
CA LYS A 77 13.00 3.79 -35.83
C LYS A 77 11.66 4.06 -36.50
N GLU A 78 10.64 4.44 -35.74
CA GLU A 78 9.33 4.79 -36.25
C GLU A 78 9.41 5.95 -37.25
N GLU A 79 10.15 6.99 -36.90
CA GLU A 79 10.30 8.18 -37.72
C GLU A 79 11.15 7.94 -38.98
N LEU A 80 12.19 7.10 -38.88
CA LEU A 80 12.96 6.61 -40.03
C LEU A 80 12.09 5.81 -41.00
N ASN A 81 11.17 4.98 -40.51
CA ASN A 81 10.26 4.21 -41.37
C ASN A 81 9.30 5.09 -42.20
N LYS A 82 9.14 6.36 -41.83
CA LYS A 82 8.36 7.35 -42.59
C LYS A 82 9.14 7.98 -43.74
N ILE A 83 10.44 7.66 -43.88
CA ILE A 83 11.37 8.17 -44.89
C ILE A 83 11.67 7.07 -45.92
N PRO A 84 11.84 7.37 -47.23
CA PRO A 84 12.28 6.38 -48.20
C PRO A 84 13.76 5.98 -47.99
N GLU A 85 14.12 4.76 -48.38
CA GLU A 85 15.45 4.17 -48.13
C GLU A 85 16.63 4.99 -48.67
N GLU A 86 16.47 5.63 -49.84
CA GLU A 86 17.45 6.55 -50.45
C GLU A 86 17.85 7.68 -49.48
N TYR A 87 16.88 8.20 -48.71
CA TYR A 87 17.06 9.31 -47.77
C TYR A 87 17.44 8.84 -46.36
N LYS A 88 17.36 7.54 -46.06
CA LYS A 88 17.90 6.98 -44.82
C LYS A 88 19.40 6.78 -44.90
N THR A 89 19.88 6.34 -46.07
CA THR A 89 21.25 5.85 -46.26
C THR A 89 22.21 6.91 -46.80
N ALA A 90 21.71 7.92 -47.53
CA ALA A 90 22.55 8.94 -48.17
C ALA A 90 21.89 10.33 -48.24
N PHE A 91 21.24 10.79 -47.16
CA PHE A 91 20.62 12.12 -47.12
C PHE A 91 21.67 13.23 -47.01
N ARG A 92 21.53 14.28 -47.83
CA ARG A 92 22.35 15.49 -47.74
C ARG A 92 21.49 16.63 -47.22
N GLU A 93 21.92 17.32 -46.17
CA GLU A 93 21.20 18.50 -45.66
C GLU A 93 21.18 19.63 -46.70
N THR A 94 22.35 19.97 -47.26
CA THR A 94 22.51 21.01 -48.31
C THR A 94 23.17 20.43 -49.56
N GLU A 95 22.94 21.04 -50.73
CA GLU A 95 23.66 20.63 -51.94
C GLU A 95 25.17 20.86 -51.75
N GLY A 96 25.95 19.78 -51.87
CA GLY A 96 27.40 19.79 -51.66
C GLY A 96 27.88 19.28 -50.29
N SER A 97 27.01 19.08 -49.29
CA SER A 97 27.39 18.48 -48.00
C SER A 97 27.64 16.98 -48.12
N ASP A 98 28.48 16.40 -47.25
CA ASP A 98 28.66 14.95 -47.20
C ASP A 98 27.32 14.22 -46.93
N PRO A 99 27.11 13.04 -47.53
CA PRO A 99 25.91 12.25 -47.29
C PRO A 99 25.90 11.72 -45.86
N VAL A 100 24.80 11.94 -45.16
CA VAL A 100 24.52 11.43 -43.83
C VAL A 100 23.73 10.13 -43.94
N ASN A 101 24.23 9.10 -43.26
CA ASN A 101 23.48 7.87 -43.07
C ASN A 101 22.77 7.96 -41.72
N LEU A 102 21.45 8.15 -41.75
CA LEU A 102 20.63 8.34 -40.55
C LEU A 102 20.50 7.05 -39.71
N ILE A 103 20.65 5.88 -40.34
CA ILE A 103 20.71 4.59 -39.63
C ILE A 103 22.00 4.53 -38.81
N GLU A 104 23.11 5.00 -39.39
CA GLU A 104 24.40 5.02 -38.71
C GLU A 104 24.45 6.08 -37.60
N GLU A 105 23.78 7.22 -37.78
CA GLU A 105 23.59 8.22 -36.72
C GLU A 105 22.77 7.64 -35.54
N LEU A 106 21.71 6.88 -35.83
CA LEU A 106 20.97 6.14 -34.79
C LEU A 106 21.85 5.12 -34.08
N ARG A 107 22.67 4.37 -34.82
CA ARG A 107 23.61 3.38 -34.24
C ARG A 107 24.69 3.99 -33.35
N LYS A 108 24.89 5.32 -33.40
CA LYS A 108 25.85 6.07 -32.56
C LYS A 108 25.18 6.84 -31.43
N SER A 109 23.88 7.12 -31.52
CA SER A 109 23.17 7.96 -30.56
C SER A 109 22.86 7.20 -29.26
N ASN A 110 23.33 7.69 -28.11
CA ASN A 110 22.94 7.20 -26.79
C ASN A 110 22.55 8.33 -25.81
N GLU A 111 22.89 9.58 -26.11
CA GLU A 111 22.55 10.76 -25.30
C GLU A 111 21.32 11.51 -25.82
N VAL A 112 20.72 12.31 -24.94
CA VAL A 112 19.52 13.12 -25.26
C VAL A 112 19.80 14.09 -26.41
N GLU A 113 20.96 14.75 -26.41
CA GLU A 113 21.35 15.71 -27.44
C GLU A 113 21.60 15.03 -28.80
N GLU A 114 22.16 13.84 -28.79
CA GLU A 114 22.40 13.04 -30.00
C GLU A 114 21.10 12.56 -30.64
N PHE A 115 20.15 12.03 -29.84
CA PHE A 115 18.83 11.68 -30.34
C PHE A 115 18.06 12.92 -30.85
N ALA A 116 18.21 14.07 -30.20
CA ALA A 116 17.60 15.31 -30.68
C ALA A 116 18.19 15.76 -32.04
N ASN A 117 19.51 15.66 -32.20
CA ASN A 117 20.19 15.96 -33.47
C ASN A 117 19.76 14.98 -34.57
N LEU A 118 19.72 13.68 -34.28
CA LEU A 118 19.20 12.66 -35.19
C LEU A 118 17.77 12.99 -35.64
N MET A 119 16.89 13.34 -34.69
CA MET A 119 15.50 13.71 -35.00
C MET A 119 15.41 14.96 -35.89
N GLN A 120 16.29 15.96 -35.68
CA GLN A 120 16.38 17.12 -36.58
C GLN A 120 16.78 16.70 -38.00
N LYS A 121 17.78 15.80 -38.14
CA LYS A 121 18.22 15.28 -39.44
C LYS A 121 17.15 14.44 -40.14
N ILE A 122 16.44 13.59 -39.40
CA ILE A 122 15.27 12.82 -39.87
C ILE A 122 14.20 13.78 -40.41
N ASN A 123 13.86 14.84 -39.66
CA ASN A 123 12.89 15.83 -40.10
C ASN A 123 13.36 16.60 -41.34
N ALA A 124 14.64 16.97 -41.41
CA ALA A 124 15.21 17.60 -42.60
C ALA A 124 15.17 16.67 -43.82
N ALA A 125 15.38 15.37 -43.64
CA ALA A 125 15.25 14.36 -44.70
C ALA A 125 13.81 14.21 -45.19
N LYS A 126 12.82 14.20 -44.28
CA LYS A 126 11.40 14.22 -44.63
C LYS A 126 11.03 15.45 -45.46
N GLU A 127 11.43 16.63 -45.01
CA GLU A 127 11.12 17.88 -45.71
C GLU A 127 11.82 17.96 -47.06
N LYS A 128 13.08 17.52 -47.18
CA LYS A 128 13.77 17.49 -48.47
C LYS A 128 13.12 16.53 -49.46
N TYR A 129 12.63 15.39 -48.99
CA TYR A 129 11.87 14.47 -49.83
C TYR A 129 10.53 15.08 -50.28
N LYS A 130 9.82 15.76 -49.37
CA LYS A 130 8.61 16.53 -49.71
C LYS A 130 8.90 17.60 -50.77
N GLU A 131 9.97 18.39 -50.62
CA GLU A 131 10.36 19.42 -51.61
C GLU A 131 10.64 18.81 -52.99
N LYS A 132 11.39 17.70 -53.06
CA LYS A 132 11.59 16.96 -54.33
C LYS A 132 10.27 16.56 -54.97
N ARG A 133 9.31 16.07 -54.20
CA ARG A 133 7.99 15.66 -54.71
C ARG A 133 7.09 16.85 -55.06
N LYS A 134 7.18 17.99 -54.37
CA LYS A 134 6.52 19.24 -54.78
C LYS A 134 7.04 19.75 -56.13
N LEU A 135 8.35 19.65 -56.38
CA LEU A 135 8.94 19.95 -57.68
C LEU A 135 8.42 19.00 -58.77
N GLU A 136 8.19 17.72 -58.44
CA GLU A 136 7.54 16.79 -59.36
C GLU A 136 6.12 17.23 -59.69
N ILE A 137 5.31 17.66 -58.70
CA ILE A 137 3.98 18.24 -58.91
C ILE A 137 4.04 19.44 -59.89
N ASP A 138 5.04 20.32 -59.75
CA ASP A 138 5.22 21.47 -60.64
C ASP A 138 5.44 21.06 -62.10
N GLN A 139 6.12 19.94 -62.30
CA GLN A 139 6.45 19.39 -63.61
C GLN A 139 5.32 18.54 -64.21
N ILE A 140 4.27 18.20 -63.47
CA ILE A 140 3.13 17.45 -64.02
C ILE A 140 2.42 18.32 -65.08
N PRO A 141 2.42 17.91 -66.36
CA PRO A 141 1.77 18.66 -67.43
C PRO A 141 0.25 18.60 -67.27
N ASN A 142 -0.46 19.64 -67.74
CA ASN A 142 -1.92 19.75 -67.75
C ASN A 142 -2.61 19.84 -66.38
N LEU A 143 -1.88 19.69 -65.27
CA LEU A 143 -2.41 19.95 -63.94
C LEU A 143 -2.59 21.46 -63.71
N THR A 144 -3.79 21.90 -63.31
CA THR A 144 -4.04 23.33 -63.05
C THR A 144 -3.21 23.88 -61.90
N GLU A 145 -2.89 25.18 -61.92
CA GLU A 145 -2.10 25.82 -60.85
C GLU A 145 -2.77 25.71 -59.48
N THR A 146 -4.10 25.80 -59.43
CA THR A 146 -4.90 25.58 -58.22
C THR A 146 -4.72 24.16 -57.68
N ASN A 147 -4.79 23.14 -58.53
CA ASN A 147 -4.57 21.75 -58.13
C ASN A 147 -3.11 21.47 -57.75
N LYS A 148 -2.14 22.06 -58.46
CA LYS A 148 -0.72 22.00 -58.08
C LYS A 148 -0.51 22.46 -56.64
N ASN A 149 -1.04 23.64 -56.29
CA ASN A 149 -0.93 24.17 -54.93
C ASN A 149 -1.64 23.28 -53.91
N LYS A 150 -2.85 22.79 -54.21
CA LYS A 150 -3.57 21.84 -53.35
C LYS A 150 -2.76 20.56 -53.07
N PHE A 151 -2.16 19.96 -54.09
CA PHE A 151 -1.36 18.74 -53.89
C PHE A 151 -0.05 19.02 -53.16
N LYS A 152 0.59 20.17 -53.38
CA LYS A 152 1.74 20.61 -52.57
C LYS A 152 1.40 20.78 -51.09
N ASP A 153 0.22 21.30 -50.79
CA ASP A 153 -0.28 21.42 -49.41
C ASP A 153 -0.57 20.05 -48.79
N LEU A 154 -1.10 19.11 -49.57
CA LEU A 154 -1.25 17.72 -49.11
C LEU A 154 0.10 17.04 -48.86
N ILE A 155 1.12 17.31 -49.70
CA ILE A 155 2.49 16.83 -49.48
C ILE A 155 3.06 17.42 -48.19
N ASN A 156 2.84 18.71 -47.92
CA ASN A 156 3.24 19.34 -46.66
C ASN A 156 2.65 18.61 -45.44
N ALA A 157 1.36 18.28 -45.51
CA ALA A 157 0.62 17.64 -44.42
C ALA A 157 0.87 16.13 -44.30
N ALA A 158 1.53 15.49 -45.26
CA ALA A 158 1.78 14.06 -45.24
C ALA A 158 2.88 13.69 -44.22
N ASP A 159 2.58 12.73 -43.36
CA ASP A 159 3.50 12.27 -42.30
C ASP A 159 4.53 11.22 -42.79
N ASN A 160 4.18 10.45 -43.83
CA ASN A 160 5.04 9.38 -44.37
C ASN A 160 5.20 9.46 -45.89
N TYR A 161 6.28 8.87 -46.39
CA TYR A 161 6.64 8.91 -47.80
C TYR A 161 5.65 8.17 -48.72
N LEU A 162 5.04 7.07 -48.27
CA LEU A 162 4.04 6.33 -49.07
C LEU A 162 2.81 7.19 -49.37
N ASN A 163 2.40 8.02 -48.40
CA ASN A 163 1.32 8.99 -48.59
C ASN A 163 1.74 10.09 -49.56
N VAL A 164 2.97 10.61 -49.45
CA VAL A 164 3.53 11.60 -50.40
C VAL A 164 3.55 11.03 -51.82
N ASP A 165 4.02 9.79 -52.01
CA ASP A 165 4.03 9.11 -53.30
C ASP A 165 2.61 8.93 -53.85
N SER A 166 1.67 8.50 -53.00
CA SER A 166 0.26 8.37 -53.38
C SER A 166 -0.36 9.71 -53.77
N ILE A 167 0.04 10.81 -53.13
CA ILE A 167 -0.41 12.17 -53.48
C ILE A 167 0.09 12.57 -54.86
N VAL A 168 1.36 12.30 -55.18
CA VAL A 168 1.92 12.56 -56.52
C VAL A 168 1.21 11.72 -57.58
N GLU A 169 0.91 10.45 -57.28
CA GLU A 169 0.18 9.60 -58.21
C GLU A 169 -1.27 10.09 -58.42
N ASN A 170 -1.95 10.51 -57.36
CA ASN A 170 -3.25 11.16 -57.45
C ASN A 170 -3.20 12.46 -58.26
N ALA A 171 -2.12 13.23 -58.16
CA ALA A 171 -1.92 14.43 -58.97
C ALA A 171 -1.72 14.09 -60.46
N LYS A 172 -1.04 12.98 -60.79
CA LYS A 172 -0.93 12.48 -62.17
C LYS A 172 -2.29 12.03 -62.71
N ILE A 173 -3.09 11.35 -61.88
CA ILE A 173 -4.47 10.96 -62.22
C ILE A 173 -5.32 12.20 -62.48
N GLU A 174 -5.24 13.21 -61.61
CA GLU A 174 -5.99 14.47 -61.76
C GLU A 174 -5.55 15.23 -63.00
N ALA A 175 -4.25 15.27 -63.30
CA ALA A 175 -3.72 15.86 -64.53
C ALA A 175 -4.23 15.15 -65.78
N ASN A 176 -4.38 13.83 -65.72
CA ASN A 176 -4.95 13.05 -66.81
C ASN A 176 -6.44 13.40 -66.98
N LYS A 177 -7.21 13.53 -65.90
CA LYS A 177 -8.59 14.03 -65.94
C LYS A 177 -8.69 15.44 -66.53
N ASP A 178 -7.81 16.35 -66.11
CA ASP A 178 -7.74 17.72 -66.64
C ASP A 178 -7.44 17.70 -68.16
N LEU A 179 -6.54 16.82 -68.62
CA LEU A 179 -6.31 16.60 -70.05
C LEU A 179 -7.57 16.08 -70.76
N LEU A 180 -8.26 15.09 -70.21
CA LEU A 180 -9.50 14.54 -70.80
C LEU A 180 -10.58 15.62 -70.98
N LYS A 181 -10.69 16.56 -70.04
CA LYS A 181 -11.64 17.69 -70.10
C LYS A 181 -11.37 18.62 -71.29
N THR A 182 -10.17 18.60 -71.86
CA THR A 182 -9.80 19.42 -73.03
C THR A 182 -10.11 18.76 -74.39
N ILE A 183 -10.46 17.47 -74.42
CA ILE A 183 -10.64 16.71 -75.67
C ILE A 183 -11.83 17.24 -76.47
N ILE A 184 -12.93 17.56 -75.79
CA ILE A 184 -14.17 18.07 -76.36
C ILE A 184 -14.25 19.57 -76.15
N ILE A 185 -14.41 20.32 -77.23
CA ILE A 185 -14.52 21.78 -77.21
C ILE A 185 -15.72 22.25 -78.02
N VAL A 186 -16.08 23.53 -77.86
CA VAL A 186 -17.27 24.12 -78.50
C VAL A 186 -17.26 23.92 -80.02
N SER A 187 -16.10 24.04 -80.68
CA SER A 187 -15.97 23.91 -82.13
C SER A 187 -16.16 22.47 -82.65
N ASP A 188 -16.20 21.47 -81.77
CA ASP A 188 -16.54 20.09 -82.16
C ASP A 188 -18.05 19.95 -82.43
N TYR A 189 -18.88 20.78 -81.80
CA TYR A 189 -20.33 20.78 -81.97
C TYR A 189 -20.81 21.71 -83.10
N VAL A 190 -20.19 22.89 -83.24
CA VAL A 190 -20.63 23.91 -84.21
C VAL A 190 -19.47 24.76 -84.69
N ASP A 191 -19.42 25.06 -86.00
CA ASP A 191 -18.40 25.95 -86.58
C ASP A 191 -18.72 27.43 -86.30
N GLU A 192 -17.75 28.31 -86.55
CA GLU A 192 -18.00 29.75 -86.50
C GLU A 192 -18.92 30.20 -87.64
N GLY A 193 -20.01 30.89 -87.34
CA GLY A 193 -20.99 31.33 -88.35
C GLY A 193 -22.37 31.61 -87.79
N SER A 194 -23.37 31.72 -88.67
CA SER A 194 -24.76 32.08 -88.34
C SER A 194 -25.49 31.09 -87.43
N SER A 195 -25.03 29.83 -87.36
CA SER A 195 -25.61 28.81 -86.47
C SER A 195 -25.02 28.77 -85.06
N ARG A 196 -23.92 29.49 -84.79
CA ARG A 196 -23.32 29.59 -83.45
C ARG A 196 -24.01 30.69 -82.64
N THR A 197 -25.27 30.46 -82.29
CA THR A 197 -26.03 31.41 -81.46
C THR A 197 -25.62 31.33 -79.99
N PRO A 198 -25.85 32.38 -79.18
CA PRO A 198 -25.59 32.33 -77.73
C PRO A 198 -26.30 31.18 -77.01
N GLU A 199 -27.49 30.82 -77.48
CA GLU A 199 -28.28 29.70 -76.95
C GLU A 199 -27.59 28.35 -77.20
N VAL A 200 -27.14 28.09 -78.44
CA VAL A 200 -26.42 26.86 -78.80
C VAL A 200 -25.12 26.75 -78.00
N VAL A 201 -24.36 27.84 -77.88
CA VAL A 201 -23.13 27.86 -77.07
C VAL A 201 -23.42 27.54 -75.60
N SER A 202 -24.46 28.11 -75.00
CA SER A 202 -24.85 27.81 -73.61
C SER A 202 -25.22 26.34 -73.39
N LEU A 203 -25.88 25.69 -74.36
CA LEU A 203 -26.20 24.26 -74.30
C LEU A 203 -24.93 23.41 -74.42
N ILE A 204 -24.03 23.75 -75.34
CA ILE A 204 -22.74 23.06 -75.49
C ILE A 204 -21.92 23.17 -74.20
N GLU A 205 -21.84 24.35 -73.59
CA GLU A 205 -21.12 24.54 -72.33
C GLU A 205 -21.70 23.68 -71.19
N ARG A 206 -23.02 23.54 -71.11
CA ARG A 206 -23.67 22.61 -70.15
C ARG A 206 -23.28 21.16 -70.42
N SER A 207 -23.26 20.74 -71.68
CA SER A 207 -22.85 19.40 -72.08
C SER A 207 -21.37 19.13 -71.78
N ILE A 208 -20.48 20.09 -72.08
CA ILE A 208 -19.05 20.02 -71.74
C ILE A 208 -18.87 19.93 -70.22
N ASN A 209 -19.66 20.67 -69.42
CA ASN A 209 -19.64 20.54 -67.97
C ASN A 209 -20.12 19.18 -67.49
N SER A 210 -21.17 18.61 -68.10
CA SER A 210 -21.63 17.25 -67.79
C SER A 210 -20.57 16.19 -68.11
N ILE A 211 -19.90 16.31 -69.27
CA ILE A 211 -18.77 15.47 -69.65
C ILE A 211 -17.63 15.63 -68.64
N SER A 212 -17.32 16.85 -68.23
CA SER A 212 -16.30 17.14 -67.20
C SER A 212 -16.62 16.45 -65.87
N ASN A 213 -17.88 16.52 -65.42
CA ASN A 213 -18.32 15.80 -64.22
C ASN A 213 -18.21 14.27 -64.39
N SER A 214 -18.49 13.73 -65.58
CA SER A 214 -18.31 12.29 -65.86
C SER A 214 -16.84 11.87 -65.77
N ILE A 215 -15.93 12.71 -66.28
CA ILE A 215 -14.48 12.50 -66.17
C ILE A 215 -14.03 12.53 -64.71
N ASP A 216 -14.53 13.49 -63.93
CA ASP A 216 -14.19 13.61 -62.50
C ASP A 216 -14.56 12.35 -61.70
N ASN A 217 -15.67 11.71 -62.07
CA ASN A 217 -16.16 10.48 -61.45
C ASN A 217 -15.59 9.19 -62.06
N THR A 218 -14.71 9.27 -63.07
CA THR A 218 -14.13 8.09 -63.71
C THR A 218 -12.97 7.52 -62.85
N PRO A 219 -12.96 6.21 -62.54
CA PRO A 219 -11.86 5.55 -61.85
C PRO A 219 -10.55 5.65 -62.64
N SER A 220 -9.41 5.71 -61.95
CA SER A 220 -8.09 5.85 -62.58
C SER A 220 -7.76 4.74 -63.57
N THR A 221 -8.20 3.50 -63.31
CA THR A 221 -8.01 2.34 -64.21
C THR A 221 -8.72 2.50 -65.55
N ASP A 222 -9.75 3.34 -65.59
CA ASP A 222 -10.66 3.45 -66.73
C ASP A 222 -10.42 4.75 -67.52
N LEU A 223 -9.47 5.59 -67.10
CA LEU A 223 -9.20 6.87 -67.76
C LEU A 223 -8.73 6.70 -69.22
N ASN A 224 -7.95 5.66 -69.52
CA ASN A 224 -7.55 5.37 -70.91
C ASN A 224 -8.76 5.00 -71.78
N ARG A 225 -9.67 4.17 -71.25
CA ARG A 225 -10.94 3.84 -71.93
C ARG A 225 -11.79 5.10 -72.11
N LYS A 226 -11.83 5.97 -71.10
CA LYS A 226 -12.55 7.25 -71.16
C LYS A 226 -11.96 8.19 -72.20
N GLU A 227 -10.64 8.22 -72.36
CA GLU A 227 -9.97 8.96 -73.44
C GLU A 227 -10.46 8.50 -74.81
N GLU A 228 -10.48 7.17 -75.03
CA GLU A 228 -10.94 6.59 -76.28
C GLU A 228 -12.41 6.90 -76.55
N GLU A 229 -13.27 6.81 -75.52
CA GLU A 229 -14.68 7.22 -75.59
C GLU A 229 -14.85 8.68 -76.00
N LEU A 230 -14.08 9.60 -75.42
CA LEU A 230 -14.14 11.02 -75.75
C LEU A 230 -13.60 11.32 -77.15
N ARG A 231 -12.53 10.66 -77.59
CA ARG A 231 -12.01 10.82 -78.96
C ARG A 231 -13.01 10.29 -79.99
N ASN A 232 -13.69 9.19 -79.68
CA ASN A 232 -14.78 8.66 -80.52
C ASN A 232 -15.96 9.63 -80.56
N LEU A 233 -16.36 10.19 -79.41
CA LEU A 233 -17.38 11.24 -79.33
C LEU A 233 -17.01 12.45 -80.18
N LYS A 234 -15.78 12.98 -80.05
CA LYS A 234 -15.26 14.10 -80.85
C LYS A 234 -15.38 13.83 -82.34
N THR A 235 -15.02 12.61 -82.76
CA THR A 235 -15.09 12.18 -84.15
C THR A 235 -16.55 12.20 -84.64
N LYS A 236 -17.48 11.61 -83.87
CA LYS A 236 -18.91 11.59 -84.22
C LYS A 236 -19.57 12.96 -84.20
N LEU A 237 -19.22 13.81 -83.24
CA LEU A 237 -19.66 15.21 -83.21
C LEU A 237 -19.26 15.94 -84.49
N ASN A 238 -18.00 15.81 -84.90
CA ASN A 238 -17.52 16.44 -86.13
C ASN A 238 -18.18 15.85 -87.39
N GLU A 239 -18.38 14.53 -87.47
CA GLU A 239 -19.12 13.89 -88.56
C GLU A 239 -20.52 14.50 -88.71
N LEU A 240 -21.29 14.58 -87.63
CA LEU A 240 -22.67 15.10 -87.68
C LEU A 240 -22.75 16.60 -87.82
N LYS A 241 -21.81 17.35 -87.22
CA LYS A 241 -21.65 18.79 -87.49
C LYS A 241 -21.52 19.04 -88.99
N ASN A 242 -20.67 18.27 -89.67
CA ASN A 242 -20.49 18.40 -91.12
C ASN A 242 -21.75 18.03 -91.90
N SER A 243 -22.47 16.97 -91.50
CA SER A 243 -23.77 16.61 -92.08
C SER A 243 -24.80 17.73 -91.93
N ILE A 244 -24.94 18.32 -90.74
CA ILE A 244 -25.85 19.46 -90.49
C ILE A 244 -25.42 20.66 -91.35
N ASN A 245 -24.13 20.97 -91.40
CA ASN A 245 -23.61 22.07 -92.21
C ASN A 245 -23.87 21.91 -93.71
N SER A 246 -23.97 20.68 -94.22
CA SER A 246 -24.24 20.39 -95.64
C SER A 246 -25.69 20.67 -96.06
N LEU A 247 -26.61 20.87 -95.10
CA LEU A 247 -27.99 21.24 -95.37
C LEU A 247 -28.06 22.64 -96.02
N ASN A 248 -29.07 22.91 -96.84
CA ASN A 248 -29.24 24.21 -97.48
C ASN A 248 -30.16 25.17 -96.70
N ASP A 249 -30.88 24.67 -95.69
CA ASP A 249 -31.82 25.44 -94.87
C ASP A 249 -31.17 25.90 -93.56
N GLN A 250 -31.16 27.21 -93.33
CA GLN A 250 -30.52 27.82 -92.16
C GLN A 250 -31.33 27.61 -90.86
N GLU A 251 -32.66 27.51 -90.94
CA GLU A 251 -33.52 27.32 -89.77
C GLU A 251 -33.37 25.88 -89.24
N ALA A 252 -33.39 24.89 -90.13
CA ALA A 252 -33.15 23.48 -89.81
C ALA A 252 -31.75 23.26 -89.21
N LYS A 253 -30.71 23.93 -89.74
CA LYS A 253 -29.36 23.88 -89.15
C LYS A 253 -29.37 24.32 -87.69
N ASN A 254 -30.02 25.44 -87.40
CA ASN A 254 -30.01 26.01 -86.05
C ASN A 254 -30.67 25.07 -85.04
N GLU A 255 -31.81 24.45 -85.38
CA GLU A 255 -32.48 23.49 -84.50
C GLU A 255 -31.69 22.20 -84.33
N LEU A 256 -31.12 21.64 -85.41
CA LEU A 256 -30.28 20.45 -85.32
C LEU A 256 -29.01 20.69 -84.48
N PHE A 257 -28.41 21.89 -84.55
CA PHE A 257 -27.29 22.25 -83.68
C PHE A 257 -27.70 22.41 -82.21
N LYS A 258 -28.92 22.87 -81.90
CA LYS A 258 -29.44 22.85 -80.51
C LYS A 258 -29.60 21.43 -79.99
N ILE A 259 -30.10 20.50 -80.82
CA ILE A 259 -30.23 19.10 -80.44
C ILE A 259 -28.85 18.47 -80.22
N LEU A 260 -27.94 18.63 -81.19
CA LEU A 260 -26.57 18.12 -81.10
C LEU A 260 -25.83 18.67 -79.88
N ALA A 261 -26.01 19.96 -79.55
CA ALA A 261 -25.42 20.64 -78.41
C ALA A 261 -25.76 20.00 -77.04
N THR A 262 -26.85 19.26 -76.92
CA THR A 262 -27.27 18.59 -75.68
C THR A 262 -26.71 17.17 -75.50
N LYS A 263 -25.99 16.64 -76.49
CA LYS A 263 -25.53 15.25 -76.49
C LYS A 263 -24.13 15.14 -75.91
N THR A 264 -23.94 14.23 -74.97
CA THR A 264 -22.69 14.07 -74.20
C THR A 264 -21.97 12.74 -74.44
N ASP A 265 -22.54 11.86 -75.27
CA ASP A 265 -22.00 10.52 -75.55
C ASP A 265 -22.26 10.11 -77.00
N VAL A 266 -21.55 9.08 -77.45
CA VAL A 266 -21.57 8.61 -78.84
C VAL A 266 -22.98 8.17 -79.27
N ALA A 267 -23.72 7.47 -78.42
CA ALA A 267 -25.05 6.97 -78.78
C ALA A 267 -26.07 8.12 -78.92
N GLY A 268 -26.01 9.10 -78.02
CA GLY A 268 -26.82 10.30 -78.06
C GLY A 268 -26.48 11.21 -79.23
N VAL A 269 -25.20 11.28 -79.64
CA VAL A 269 -24.80 11.98 -80.87
C VAL A 269 -25.31 11.22 -82.08
N GLU A 270 -25.10 9.91 -82.16
CA GLU A 270 -25.53 9.08 -83.27
C GLU A 270 -27.06 9.12 -83.48
N SER A 271 -27.85 9.30 -82.42
CA SER A 271 -29.30 9.49 -82.53
C SER A 271 -29.68 10.72 -83.36
N VAL A 272 -28.83 11.75 -83.41
CA VAL A 272 -29.08 12.97 -84.19
C VAL A 272 -29.08 12.68 -85.70
N LYS A 273 -28.51 11.56 -86.17
CA LYS A 273 -28.68 11.10 -87.56
C LYS A 273 -30.14 10.94 -87.94
N LEU A 274 -30.94 10.41 -87.02
CA LEU A 274 -32.37 10.23 -87.21
C LEU A 274 -33.05 11.61 -87.34
N ASP A 275 -32.68 12.56 -86.48
CA ASP A 275 -33.21 13.93 -86.49
C ASP A 275 -32.83 14.72 -87.76
N ILE A 276 -31.60 14.57 -88.26
CA ILE A 276 -31.16 15.15 -89.55
C ILE A 276 -32.06 14.65 -90.68
N LYS A 277 -32.32 13.34 -90.72
CA LYS A 277 -33.15 12.71 -91.74
C LYS A 277 -34.63 13.10 -91.62
N LYS A 278 -35.13 13.27 -90.38
CA LYS A 278 -36.45 13.85 -90.12
C LYS A 278 -36.58 15.24 -90.75
N GLU A 279 -35.58 16.09 -90.57
CA GLU A 279 -35.63 17.45 -91.14
C GLU A 279 -35.51 17.47 -92.68
N GLU A 280 -34.68 16.60 -93.27
CA GLU A 280 -34.65 16.42 -94.73
C GLU A 280 -36.02 15.99 -95.28
N LEU A 281 -36.71 15.08 -94.59
CA LEU A 281 -38.04 14.62 -94.97
C LEU A 281 -39.12 15.67 -94.73
N ARG A 282 -39.05 16.44 -93.64
CA ARG A 282 -39.95 17.58 -93.40
C ARG A 282 -39.82 18.59 -94.52
N LYS A 283 -38.60 18.87 -94.98
CA LYS A 283 -38.39 19.74 -96.15
C LYS A 283 -39.05 19.15 -97.40
N LYS A 284 -38.79 17.88 -97.75
CA LYS A 284 -39.41 17.21 -98.90
C LYS A 284 -40.94 17.25 -98.83
N ALA A 285 -41.51 16.92 -97.67
CA ALA A 285 -42.94 16.98 -97.42
C ALA A 285 -43.49 18.41 -97.55
N LYS A 286 -42.76 19.42 -97.04
CA LYS A 286 -43.10 20.84 -97.20
C LYS A 286 -43.09 21.28 -98.65
N GLU A 287 -42.32 20.66 -99.53
CA GLU A 287 -42.20 21.00 -100.95
C GLU A 287 -43.31 20.38 -101.82
N LEU A 288 -44.08 19.41 -101.33
CA LEU A 288 -45.18 18.75 -102.05
C LEU A 288 -46.21 19.74 -102.62
N GLY A 289 -46.68 19.47 -103.84
CA GLY A 289 -47.51 20.36 -104.66
C GLY A 289 -49.01 20.27 -104.45
N TYR A 290 -49.46 20.15 -103.19
CA TYR A 290 -50.89 20.07 -102.86
C TYR A 290 -51.65 21.37 -103.25
N PRO A 291 -52.89 21.28 -103.76
CA PRO A 291 -53.63 22.42 -104.33
C PRO A 291 -53.92 23.56 -103.35
N GLY A 292 -54.14 23.28 -102.06
CA GLY A 292 -54.42 24.28 -101.03
C GLY A 292 -53.19 25.00 -100.48
N LYS A 293 -51.99 24.58 -100.89
CA LYS A 293 -50.72 25.19 -100.47
C LYS A 293 -50.50 26.53 -101.20
N ASN A 294 -50.67 27.63 -100.47
CA ASN A 294 -50.45 28.99 -100.96
C ASN A 294 -48.98 29.43 -100.70
N SER A 295 -48.35 30.09 -101.69
CA SER A 295 -46.93 30.50 -101.66
C SER A 295 -46.60 31.72 -100.77
N THR A 296 -47.61 32.35 -100.18
CA THR A 296 -47.52 33.65 -99.47
C THR A 296 -47.88 33.60 -97.97
N ASN A 297 -48.57 32.56 -97.47
CA ASN A 297 -49.06 32.51 -96.07
C ASN A 297 -48.73 31.22 -95.29
N ASN A 298 -47.85 30.33 -95.77
CA ASN A 298 -47.42 29.13 -95.03
C ASN A 298 -48.56 28.23 -94.51
N ASN A 299 -49.75 28.25 -95.13
CA ASN A 299 -50.81 27.31 -94.76
C ASN A 299 -50.35 25.89 -95.10
N ILE A 300 -49.98 25.14 -94.06
CA ILE A 300 -49.65 23.72 -94.14
C ILE A 300 -50.97 22.96 -94.30
N VAL A 301 -51.16 22.31 -95.45
CA VAL A 301 -52.33 21.45 -95.66
C VAL A 301 -52.26 20.24 -94.73
N THR A 302 -53.41 19.65 -94.39
CA THR A 302 -53.50 18.54 -93.42
C THR A 302 -52.55 17.39 -93.75
N ALA A 303 -52.44 17.00 -95.03
CA ALA A 303 -51.51 15.95 -95.46
C ALA A 303 -50.05 16.25 -95.07
N ILE A 304 -49.61 17.50 -95.21
CA ILE A 304 -48.24 17.90 -94.83
C ILE A 304 -48.09 17.90 -93.30
N SER A 305 -49.12 18.34 -92.55
CA SER A 305 -49.12 18.28 -91.08
C SER A 305 -49.05 16.84 -90.55
N ASP A 306 -49.81 15.93 -91.15
CA ASP A 306 -49.79 14.51 -90.80
C ASP A 306 -48.44 13.87 -91.13
N LEU A 307 -47.86 14.18 -92.30
CA LEU A 307 -46.50 13.76 -92.65
C LEU A 307 -45.48 14.29 -91.65
N PHE A 308 -45.53 15.57 -91.26
CA PHE A 308 -44.62 16.14 -90.25
C PHE A 308 -44.72 15.41 -88.92
N ARG A 309 -45.93 15.07 -88.50
CA ARG A 309 -46.21 14.33 -87.27
C ARG A 309 -45.73 12.88 -87.33
N ARG A 310 -45.94 12.19 -88.45
CA ARG A 310 -45.43 10.82 -88.69
C ARG A 310 -43.90 10.79 -88.76
N ILE A 311 -43.29 11.79 -89.40
CA ILE A 311 -41.83 11.99 -89.42
C ILE A 311 -41.32 12.19 -87.99
N GLU A 312 -41.99 13.01 -87.18
CA GLU A 312 -41.60 13.24 -85.79
C GLU A 312 -41.68 11.98 -84.94
N ASN A 313 -42.75 11.20 -85.10
CA ASN A 313 -43.01 9.97 -84.36
C ASN A 313 -42.19 8.75 -84.85
N ALA A 314 -41.44 8.87 -85.95
CA ALA A 314 -40.55 7.81 -86.38
C ALA A 314 -39.37 7.69 -85.39
N ASP A 315 -39.34 6.60 -84.64
CA ASP A 315 -38.36 6.28 -83.60
C ASP A 315 -37.15 5.50 -84.13
N ASP A 316 -37.19 5.05 -85.39
CA ASP A 316 -36.12 4.30 -86.04
C ASP A 316 -35.94 4.66 -87.53
N GLU A 317 -34.76 4.30 -88.05
CA GLU A 317 -34.38 4.62 -89.42
C GLU A 317 -35.19 3.82 -90.47
N THR A 318 -35.73 2.64 -90.12
CA THR A 318 -36.55 1.82 -91.01
C THR A 318 -37.88 2.53 -91.29
N LYS A 319 -38.53 3.08 -90.25
CA LYS A 319 -39.75 3.88 -90.37
C LYS A 319 -39.51 5.16 -91.17
N LEU A 320 -38.36 5.84 -90.97
CA LEU A 320 -38.00 7.00 -91.78
C LEU A 320 -37.70 6.64 -93.24
N ASN A 321 -37.07 5.51 -93.52
CA ASN A 321 -36.83 5.02 -94.88
C ASN A 321 -38.16 4.69 -95.58
N GLN A 322 -39.10 4.11 -94.84
CA GLN A 322 -40.46 3.90 -95.34
C GLN A 322 -41.15 5.23 -95.65
N LEU A 323 -41.11 6.19 -94.72
CA LEU A 323 -41.66 7.54 -94.94
C LEU A 323 -40.96 8.27 -96.09
N THR A 324 -39.67 8.06 -96.30
CA THR A 324 -38.94 8.58 -97.47
C THR A 324 -39.56 8.07 -98.75
N SER A 325 -39.77 6.75 -98.85
CA SER A 325 -40.36 6.11 -100.02
C SER A 325 -41.81 6.56 -100.23
N ASP A 326 -42.57 6.69 -99.14
CA ASP A 326 -43.96 7.16 -99.17
C ASP A 326 -44.01 8.60 -99.70
N ILE A 327 -43.22 9.52 -99.13
CA ILE A 327 -43.15 10.94 -99.52
C ILE A 327 -42.66 11.10 -100.96
N ASP A 328 -41.65 10.35 -101.38
CA ASP A 328 -41.11 10.43 -102.75
C ASP A 328 -42.13 9.95 -103.80
N ALA A 329 -43.10 9.11 -103.43
CA ALA A 329 -44.19 8.68 -104.30
C ALA A 329 -45.39 9.64 -104.34
N LEU A 330 -45.50 10.57 -103.39
CA LEU A 330 -46.62 11.51 -103.31
C LEU A 330 -46.73 12.49 -104.49
N PRO A 331 -45.64 13.09 -105.03
CA PRO A 331 -45.73 14.03 -106.14
C PRO A 331 -46.51 13.48 -107.34
N ASP A 332 -46.24 12.24 -107.74
CA ASP A 332 -46.91 11.60 -108.88
C ASP A 332 -48.39 11.32 -108.58
N LYS A 333 -48.70 10.88 -107.35
CA LYS A 333 -50.09 10.63 -106.92
C LYS A 333 -50.90 11.93 -106.84
N ILE A 334 -50.31 12.99 -106.31
CA ILE A 334 -50.91 14.33 -106.25
C ILE A 334 -51.18 14.84 -107.66
N ALA A 335 -50.19 14.74 -108.56
CA ALA A 335 -50.32 15.20 -109.94
C ALA A 335 -51.43 14.43 -110.71
N ASN A 336 -51.47 13.10 -110.56
CA ASN A 336 -52.51 12.26 -111.16
C ASN A 336 -53.91 12.60 -110.63
N ALA A 337 -54.05 12.76 -109.30
CA ALA A 337 -55.32 13.16 -108.70
C ALA A 337 -55.78 14.53 -109.20
N LEU A 338 -54.90 15.53 -109.26
CA LEU A 338 -55.19 16.87 -109.81
C LEU A 338 -55.68 16.78 -111.25
N GLN A 339 -54.96 16.04 -112.10
CA GLN A 339 -55.34 15.84 -113.50
C GLN A 339 -56.74 15.24 -113.62
N LYS A 340 -57.03 14.17 -112.86
CA LYS A 340 -58.35 13.52 -112.86
C LYS A 340 -59.46 14.40 -112.30
N ILE A 341 -59.16 15.26 -111.33
CA ILE A 341 -60.10 16.27 -110.83
C ILE A 341 -60.44 17.29 -111.94
N ASP A 342 -59.43 17.73 -112.70
CA ASP A 342 -59.63 18.73 -113.74
C ASP A 342 -60.47 18.23 -114.94
N GLU A 343 -60.52 16.91 -115.17
CA GLU A 343 -61.40 16.24 -116.15
C GLU A 343 -62.91 16.35 -115.84
N ILE A 344 -63.29 16.82 -114.64
CA ILE A 344 -64.70 17.04 -114.29
C ILE A 344 -65.20 18.27 -115.07
N HIS A 345 -66.19 18.11 -115.93
CA HIS A 345 -66.76 19.19 -116.74
C HIS A 345 -68.28 19.21 -116.67
N ASN A 346 -68.90 20.34 -117.01
CA ASN A 346 -70.35 20.43 -117.12
C ASN A 346 -70.86 19.45 -118.19
N ASN A 347 -71.95 18.75 -117.89
CA ASN A 347 -72.59 17.80 -118.79
C ASN A 347 -74.12 17.93 -118.68
N ASN A 348 -74.89 17.02 -119.29
CA ASN A 348 -76.35 17.09 -119.26
C ASN A 348 -76.96 16.99 -117.84
N ASN A 349 -76.18 16.59 -116.82
CA ASN A 349 -76.62 16.35 -115.45
C ASN A 349 -76.05 17.33 -114.40
N ILE A 350 -75.05 18.16 -114.73
CA ILE A 350 -74.42 19.10 -113.77
C ILE A 350 -74.05 20.45 -114.41
N SER A 351 -74.24 21.54 -113.67
CA SER A 351 -73.89 22.91 -114.09
C SER A 351 -72.38 23.19 -114.02
N VAL A 352 -71.93 24.30 -114.61
CA VAL A 352 -70.54 24.76 -114.51
C VAL A 352 -70.16 25.09 -113.07
N ASP A 353 -71.06 25.71 -112.32
CA ASP A 353 -70.85 26.05 -110.91
C ASP A 353 -70.75 24.80 -110.04
N GLU A 354 -71.59 23.78 -110.29
CA GLU A 354 -71.51 22.50 -109.58
C GLU A 354 -70.24 21.74 -109.97
N ALA A 355 -69.85 21.69 -111.24
CA ALA A 355 -68.58 21.08 -111.65
C ALA A 355 -67.37 21.73 -110.94
N ASN A 356 -67.36 23.07 -110.81
CA ASN A 356 -66.33 23.78 -110.06
C ASN A 356 -66.38 23.49 -108.56
N ARG A 357 -67.58 23.38 -107.96
CA ARG A 357 -67.75 22.99 -106.55
C ARG A 357 -67.19 21.60 -106.28
N ARG A 358 -67.49 20.62 -107.14
CA ARG A 358 -66.96 19.24 -107.05
C ARG A 358 -65.44 19.23 -107.11
N LYS A 359 -64.85 19.99 -108.04
CA LYS A 359 -63.41 20.14 -108.14
C LYS A 359 -62.82 20.68 -106.84
N GLN A 360 -63.45 21.68 -106.24
CA GLN A 360 -62.97 22.24 -104.97
C GLN A 360 -63.07 21.23 -103.83
N VAL A 361 -64.20 20.53 -103.67
CA VAL A 361 -64.36 19.48 -102.64
C VAL A 361 -63.31 18.38 -102.76
N LEU A 362 -63.01 17.94 -103.98
CA LEU A 362 -62.01 16.90 -104.24
C LEU A 362 -60.57 17.43 -104.11
N LYS A 363 -60.32 18.72 -104.40
CA LYS A 363 -59.05 19.37 -104.10
C LYS A 363 -58.82 19.47 -102.59
N ASP A 364 -59.86 19.78 -101.83
CA ASP A 364 -59.78 19.76 -100.37
C ASP A 364 -59.54 18.33 -99.84
N GLU A 365 -60.13 17.29 -100.47
CA GLU A 365 -59.83 15.88 -100.14
C GLU A 365 -58.39 15.51 -100.49
N LEU A 366 -57.87 16.01 -101.60
CA LEU A 366 -56.48 15.85 -101.98
C LEU A 366 -55.53 16.51 -100.97
N ASP A 367 -55.84 17.71 -100.47
CA ASP A 367 -55.06 18.40 -99.43
C ASP A 367 -54.95 17.62 -98.10
N ARG A 368 -55.72 16.53 -97.96
CA ARG A 368 -55.73 15.64 -96.80
C ARG A 368 -55.14 14.26 -97.07
N ALA A 369 -54.97 13.86 -98.32
CA ALA A 369 -54.51 12.51 -98.67
C ALA A 369 -52.98 12.41 -98.63
N ASP A 370 -52.43 11.66 -97.67
CA ASP A 370 -51.01 11.32 -97.60
C ASP A 370 -50.75 9.79 -97.59
N THR A 371 -51.81 8.99 -97.45
CA THR A 371 -51.73 7.51 -97.47
C THR A 371 -52.32 6.88 -98.73
N GLU A 372 -51.88 5.66 -99.05
CA GLU A 372 -52.41 4.90 -100.20
C GLU A 372 -53.93 4.71 -100.14
N GLU A 373 -54.47 4.46 -98.95
CA GLU A 373 -55.91 4.23 -98.77
C GLU A 373 -56.72 5.52 -98.99
N GLU A 374 -56.20 6.66 -98.56
CA GLU A 374 -56.81 7.97 -98.83
C GLU A 374 -56.76 8.33 -100.30
N PHE A 375 -55.63 8.09 -100.99
CA PHE A 375 -55.53 8.30 -102.43
C PHE A 375 -56.47 7.36 -103.20
N ARG A 376 -56.58 6.10 -102.78
CA ARG A 376 -57.52 5.13 -103.38
C ARG A 376 -58.97 5.60 -103.23
N LEU A 377 -59.33 6.08 -102.04
CA LEU A 377 -60.65 6.63 -101.77
C LEU A 377 -60.90 7.90 -102.59
N LEU A 378 -59.95 8.84 -102.60
CA LEU A 378 -60.00 10.08 -103.39
C LEU A 378 -60.22 9.78 -104.88
N LEU A 379 -59.45 8.87 -105.46
CA LEU A 379 -59.60 8.49 -106.88
C LEU A 379 -60.98 7.88 -107.18
N SER A 380 -61.50 7.04 -106.28
CA SER A 380 -62.87 6.52 -106.36
C SER A 380 -63.92 7.64 -106.31
N ASN A 381 -63.72 8.63 -105.44
CA ASN A 381 -64.58 9.79 -105.30
C ASN A 381 -64.54 10.67 -106.56
N ILE A 382 -63.35 10.86 -107.16
CA ILE A 382 -63.16 11.61 -108.40
C ILE A 382 -63.92 10.95 -109.56
N GLU A 383 -63.81 9.64 -109.73
CA GLU A 383 -64.55 8.94 -110.81
C GLU A 383 -66.07 8.97 -110.60
N SER A 384 -66.51 8.84 -109.35
CA SER A 384 -67.93 8.98 -109.00
C SER A 384 -68.43 10.41 -109.31
N ALA A 385 -67.63 11.43 -109.03
CA ALA A 385 -67.95 12.83 -109.28
C ALA A 385 -68.18 13.17 -110.76
N LYS A 386 -67.60 12.41 -111.69
CA LYS A 386 -67.78 12.60 -113.14
C LYS A 386 -69.15 12.13 -113.63
N THR A 387 -69.75 11.16 -112.96
CA THR A 387 -70.95 10.43 -113.44
C THR A 387 -72.21 10.70 -112.64
N GLN A 388 -72.09 11.05 -111.36
CA GLN A 388 -73.22 11.29 -110.45
C GLN A 388 -73.98 12.59 -110.75
N SER A 389 -75.29 12.59 -110.53
CA SER A 389 -76.13 13.80 -110.47
C SER A 389 -75.75 14.71 -109.30
N GLU A 390 -76.22 15.97 -109.30
CA GLU A 390 -75.98 16.93 -108.19
C GLU A 390 -76.41 16.36 -106.83
N GLN A 391 -77.59 15.75 -106.76
CA GLN A 391 -78.13 15.14 -105.55
C GLN A 391 -77.34 13.91 -105.09
N GLU A 392 -76.91 13.05 -106.02
CA GLU A 392 -76.10 11.86 -105.69
C GLU A 392 -74.71 12.22 -105.18
N PHE A 393 -74.09 13.26 -105.74
CA PHE A 393 -72.77 13.71 -105.28
C PHE A 393 -72.84 14.38 -103.90
N GLN A 394 -73.87 15.18 -103.65
CA GLN A 394 -74.15 15.76 -102.33
C GLN A 394 -74.45 14.67 -101.29
N ALA A 395 -75.21 13.63 -101.62
CA ALA A 395 -75.40 12.46 -100.75
C ALA A 395 -74.10 11.68 -100.52
N GLY A 396 -73.22 11.63 -101.54
CA GLY A 396 -71.90 11.01 -101.46
C GLY A 396 -70.94 11.71 -100.49
N GLU A 397 -71.09 13.01 -100.23
CA GLU A 397 -70.26 13.77 -99.27
C GLU A 397 -70.37 13.20 -97.85
N VAL A 398 -71.55 12.74 -97.45
CA VAL A 398 -71.77 12.08 -96.15
C VAL A 398 -70.92 10.81 -96.04
N ASN A 399 -70.91 9.97 -97.07
CA ASN A 399 -70.13 8.74 -97.06
C ASN A 399 -68.61 9.02 -97.05
N ARG A 400 -68.14 10.07 -97.73
CA ARG A 400 -66.73 10.47 -97.71
C ARG A 400 -66.27 10.90 -96.32
N LEU A 401 -67.10 11.63 -95.59
CA LEU A 401 -66.82 11.98 -94.18
C LEU A 401 -66.79 10.75 -93.27
N LYS A 402 -67.66 9.75 -93.49
CA LYS A 402 -67.66 8.50 -92.71
C LYS A 402 -66.40 7.67 -92.94
N GLU A 403 -65.97 7.52 -94.19
CA GLU A 403 -64.73 6.80 -94.49
C GLU A 403 -63.51 7.52 -93.88
N ARG A 404 -63.52 8.85 -93.86
CA ARG A 404 -62.49 9.63 -93.17
C ARG A 404 -62.51 9.42 -91.66
N ALA A 405 -63.67 9.38 -91.02
CA ALA A 405 -63.77 9.11 -89.58
C ALA A 405 -63.19 7.74 -89.18
N LYS A 406 -63.23 6.75 -90.07
CA LYS A 406 -62.62 5.42 -89.85
C LYS A 406 -61.09 5.45 -89.78
N LEU A 407 -60.45 6.48 -90.33
CA LEU A 407 -59.00 6.62 -90.37
C LEU A 407 -58.44 7.37 -89.14
N LEU A 408 -59.28 7.80 -88.20
CA LEU A 408 -58.81 8.47 -86.98
C LEU A 408 -57.93 7.53 -86.12
N PRO A 409 -56.81 8.02 -85.54
CA PRO A 409 -55.76 7.19 -84.94
C PRO A 409 -56.10 6.71 -83.51
N TYR A 410 -57.34 6.31 -83.27
CA TYR A 410 -57.71 5.70 -81.99
C TYR A 410 -57.00 4.34 -81.85
N PRO A 411 -56.52 3.96 -80.64
CA PRO A 411 -55.83 2.69 -80.42
C PRO A 411 -56.58 1.44 -80.91
N ALA A 412 -57.92 1.44 -80.85
CA ALA A 412 -58.77 0.34 -81.33
C ALA A 412 -59.19 0.47 -82.82
N GLY A 413 -58.67 1.46 -83.55
CA GLY A 413 -59.02 1.72 -84.96
C GLY A 413 -60.52 1.90 -85.17
N THR A 414 -61.08 1.30 -86.23
CA THR A 414 -62.51 1.37 -86.56
C THR A 414 -63.44 0.74 -85.52
N GLU A 415 -62.91 -0.10 -84.64
CA GLU A 415 -63.69 -0.74 -83.59
C GLU A 415 -63.93 0.16 -82.36
N SER A 416 -63.18 1.26 -82.26
CA SER A 416 -63.35 2.31 -81.26
C SER A 416 -64.80 2.79 -81.19
N ALA A 417 -65.34 2.86 -79.97
CA ALA A 417 -66.68 3.40 -79.73
C ALA A 417 -66.77 4.87 -80.17
N ALA A 418 -65.66 5.61 -80.02
CA ALA A 418 -65.56 6.98 -80.47
C ALA A 418 -65.71 7.10 -81.99
N VAL A 419 -65.00 6.27 -82.76
CA VAL A 419 -65.07 6.25 -84.23
C VAL A 419 -66.49 5.91 -84.72
N LYS A 420 -67.12 4.88 -84.12
CA LYS A 420 -68.51 4.49 -84.45
C LYS A 420 -69.51 5.63 -84.17
N SER A 421 -69.33 6.35 -83.07
CA SER A 421 -70.18 7.50 -82.70
C SER A 421 -70.00 8.69 -83.65
N ILE A 422 -68.75 8.99 -84.02
CA ILE A 422 -68.44 10.03 -85.01
C ILE A 422 -69.11 9.73 -86.35
N ILE A 423 -69.01 8.48 -86.82
CA ILE A 423 -69.66 8.01 -88.07
C ILE A 423 -71.18 8.21 -88.02
N SER A 424 -71.84 7.83 -86.92
CA SER A 424 -73.30 8.00 -86.75
C SER A 424 -73.72 9.47 -86.66
N SER A 425 -72.86 10.32 -86.09
CA SER A 425 -73.10 11.77 -86.02
C SER A 425 -72.98 12.46 -87.38
N ILE A 426 -72.10 11.95 -88.26
CA ILE A 426 -71.99 12.39 -89.65
C ILE A 426 -73.25 12.00 -90.45
N GLU A 427 -73.83 10.82 -90.19
CA GLU A 427 -75.04 10.32 -90.85
C GLU A 427 -76.30 11.18 -90.63
N THR A 428 -76.39 11.79 -89.46
CA THR A 428 -77.61 12.46 -88.98
C THR A 428 -77.50 14.00 -88.97
N GLY A 429 -76.32 14.55 -89.27
CA GLY A 429 -76.04 15.99 -89.23
C GLY A 429 -76.43 16.77 -90.49
N THR A 430 -76.72 18.07 -90.35
CA THR A 430 -77.16 18.97 -91.43
C THR A 430 -76.09 19.94 -91.96
N ASN A 431 -74.84 19.86 -91.49
CA ASN A 431 -73.75 20.78 -91.88
C ASN A 431 -72.45 20.03 -92.22
N LEU A 432 -72.37 19.49 -93.45
CA LEU A 432 -71.25 18.68 -93.94
C LEU A 432 -69.90 19.42 -93.99
N PRO A 433 -69.83 20.72 -94.36
CA PRO A 433 -68.57 21.47 -94.39
C PRO A 433 -67.86 21.57 -93.02
N GLU A 434 -68.60 21.69 -91.90
CA GLU A 434 -68.01 21.83 -90.56
C GLU A 434 -67.36 20.54 -90.03
N TRP A 435 -67.87 19.37 -90.45
CA TRP A 435 -67.32 18.07 -90.06
C TRP A 435 -65.88 17.89 -90.51
N ASN A 436 -65.48 18.52 -91.63
CA ASN A 436 -64.11 18.40 -92.12
C ASN A 436 -63.08 19.01 -91.16
N ASN A 437 -63.41 20.15 -90.54
CA ASN A 437 -62.53 20.79 -89.57
C ASN A 437 -62.54 20.03 -88.24
N ARG A 438 -63.72 19.60 -87.80
CA ARG A 438 -63.88 18.83 -86.56
C ARG A 438 -63.10 17.52 -86.55
N LEU A 439 -63.05 16.79 -87.67
CA LEU A 439 -62.27 15.56 -87.79
C LEU A 439 -60.74 15.82 -87.70
N ASN A 440 -60.25 16.97 -88.15
CA ASN A 440 -58.83 17.35 -88.00
C ASN A 440 -58.50 17.60 -86.52
N ASP A 441 -59.31 18.41 -85.83
CA ASP A 441 -59.09 18.71 -84.43
C ASP A 441 -59.09 17.44 -83.57
N ILE A 442 -59.96 16.46 -83.90
CA ILE A 442 -60.01 15.16 -83.23
C ILE A 442 -58.74 14.36 -83.51
N ASN A 443 -58.29 14.29 -84.77
CA ASN A 443 -57.07 13.58 -85.16
C ASN A 443 -55.83 14.07 -84.41
N ASP A 444 -55.66 15.39 -84.30
CA ASP A 444 -54.49 16.00 -83.64
C ASP A 444 -54.48 15.70 -82.14
N LYS A 445 -55.64 15.87 -81.47
CA LYS A 445 -55.75 15.60 -80.03
C LYS A 445 -55.58 14.14 -79.67
N VAL A 446 -56.13 13.22 -80.47
CA VAL A 446 -55.99 11.78 -80.22
C VAL A 446 -54.52 11.37 -80.22
N LEU A 447 -53.71 11.91 -81.14
CA LEU A 447 -52.31 11.52 -81.24
C LEU A 447 -51.42 12.11 -80.13
N ASP A 448 -51.67 13.34 -79.69
CA ASP A 448 -51.02 13.91 -78.49
C ASP A 448 -51.28 13.03 -77.25
N LEU A 449 -52.52 12.58 -77.09
CA LEU A 449 -52.92 11.73 -75.98
C LEU A 449 -52.22 10.36 -76.00
N VAL A 450 -52.10 9.72 -77.16
CA VAL A 450 -51.33 8.46 -77.29
C VAL A 450 -49.88 8.65 -76.81
N ASN A 451 -49.24 9.76 -77.20
CA ASN A 451 -47.87 10.06 -76.79
C ASN A 451 -47.75 10.33 -75.27
N LYS A 452 -48.71 11.04 -74.67
CA LYS A 452 -48.74 11.25 -73.21
C LYS A 452 -48.98 9.96 -72.44
N ILE A 453 -49.87 9.08 -72.93
CA ILE A 453 -50.15 7.78 -72.32
C ILE A 453 -48.88 6.93 -72.26
N ASN A 454 -48.04 6.93 -73.30
CA ASN A 454 -46.79 6.16 -73.29
C ASN A 454 -45.77 6.59 -72.22
N LYS A 455 -45.90 7.78 -71.63
CA LYS A 455 -45.02 8.28 -70.56
C LYS A 455 -45.44 7.87 -69.15
N VAL A 456 -46.71 7.48 -68.95
CA VAL A 456 -47.19 6.99 -67.65
C VAL A 456 -46.76 5.55 -67.41
N SER A 457 -46.86 5.11 -66.15
CA SER A 457 -46.61 3.72 -65.77
C SER A 457 -47.38 2.70 -66.64
N PRO A 458 -46.76 1.58 -67.08
CA PRO A 458 -47.38 0.60 -67.98
C PRO A 458 -48.74 0.06 -67.50
N ASN A 459 -48.91 -0.09 -66.20
CA ASN A 459 -50.16 -0.57 -65.58
C ASN A 459 -51.34 0.41 -65.71
N LYS A 460 -51.09 1.69 -66.02
CA LYS A 460 -52.12 2.72 -66.23
C LYS A 460 -52.46 2.93 -67.71
N GLN A 461 -51.58 2.51 -68.62
CA GLN A 461 -51.72 2.77 -70.06
C GLN A 461 -52.97 2.13 -70.67
N SER A 462 -53.29 0.88 -70.31
CA SER A 462 -54.46 0.17 -70.84
C SER A 462 -55.77 0.92 -70.55
N GLY A 463 -55.98 1.36 -69.31
CA GLY A 463 -57.20 2.05 -68.93
C GLY A 463 -57.35 3.42 -69.60
N LEU A 464 -56.24 4.13 -69.81
CA LEU A 464 -56.24 5.41 -70.53
C LEU A 464 -56.49 5.21 -72.03
N ASN A 465 -55.97 4.14 -72.62
CA ASN A 465 -56.25 3.78 -74.01
C ASN A 465 -57.74 3.40 -74.21
N ASP A 466 -58.36 2.71 -73.25
CA ASP A 466 -59.79 2.41 -73.29
C ASP A 466 -60.67 3.67 -73.21
N GLU A 467 -60.28 4.62 -72.35
CA GLU A 467 -60.95 5.93 -72.23
C GLU A 467 -60.75 6.80 -73.50
N LEU A 468 -59.57 6.74 -74.11
CA LEU A 468 -59.31 7.36 -75.41
C LEU A 468 -60.24 6.76 -76.48
N ASN A 469 -60.37 5.43 -76.55
CA ASN A 469 -61.25 4.72 -77.48
C ASN A 469 -62.77 5.02 -77.31
N SER A 470 -63.16 5.79 -76.29
CA SER A 470 -64.54 6.22 -76.05
C SER A 470 -64.70 7.75 -76.00
N SER A 471 -63.68 8.51 -76.40
CA SER A 471 -63.65 9.98 -76.36
C SER A 471 -63.90 10.61 -77.74
N GLU A 472 -65.16 10.67 -78.17
CA GLU A 472 -65.56 11.12 -79.51
C GLU A 472 -65.61 12.65 -79.73
N THR A 473 -65.44 13.44 -78.67
CA THR A 473 -65.50 14.90 -78.72
C THR A 473 -64.22 15.54 -78.22
N ILE A 474 -63.94 16.76 -78.70
CA ILE A 474 -62.80 17.57 -78.29
C ILE A 474 -62.76 17.79 -76.77
N GLU A 475 -63.93 18.01 -76.15
CA GLU A 475 -64.06 18.21 -74.71
C GLU A 475 -63.68 16.96 -73.91
N LYS A 476 -64.08 15.77 -74.39
CA LYS A 476 -63.69 14.49 -73.77
C LYS A 476 -62.18 14.26 -73.89
N LEU A 477 -61.59 14.56 -75.04
CA LEU A 477 -60.15 14.44 -75.28
C LEU A 477 -59.35 15.40 -74.37
N ASP A 478 -59.79 16.65 -74.20
CA ASP A 478 -59.16 17.59 -73.26
C ASP A 478 -59.25 17.13 -71.81
N SER A 479 -60.39 16.54 -71.43
CA SER A 479 -60.56 15.96 -70.09
C SER A 479 -59.57 14.82 -69.86
N LEU A 480 -59.36 13.96 -70.86
CA LEU A 480 -58.39 12.87 -70.78
C LEU A 480 -56.95 13.40 -70.69
N SER A 481 -56.61 14.47 -71.42
CA SER A 481 -55.28 15.09 -71.36
C SER A 481 -54.92 15.56 -69.95
N ARG A 482 -55.85 16.27 -69.28
CA ARG A 482 -55.67 16.71 -67.88
C ARG A 482 -55.49 15.54 -66.92
N LYS A 483 -56.27 14.47 -67.11
CA LYS A 483 -56.19 13.25 -66.29
C LYS A 483 -54.82 12.57 -66.41
N ILE A 484 -54.23 12.54 -67.61
CA ILE A 484 -52.89 11.99 -67.81
C ILE A 484 -51.83 12.85 -67.12
N ASP A 485 -51.92 14.17 -67.23
CA ASP A 485 -51.00 15.10 -66.57
C ASP A 485 -51.07 14.97 -65.02
N GLU A 486 -52.27 14.83 -64.46
CA GLU A 486 -52.48 14.56 -63.03
C GLU A 486 -51.83 13.23 -62.58
N ILE A 487 -51.92 12.19 -63.40
CA ILE A 487 -51.28 10.89 -63.13
C ILE A 487 -49.75 11.03 -63.08
N LEU A 488 -49.16 11.75 -64.03
CA LEU A 488 -47.70 11.97 -64.08
C LEU A 488 -47.20 12.76 -62.87
N GLU A 489 -47.91 13.84 -62.48
CA GLU A 489 -47.51 14.64 -61.33
C GLU A 489 -47.68 13.89 -60.00
N ALA A 490 -48.69 13.02 -59.89
CA ALA A 490 -48.86 12.15 -58.73
C ALA A 490 -47.71 11.12 -58.61
N GLU A 491 -47.27 10.52 -59.72
CA GLU A 491 -46.12 9.60 -59.74
C GLU A 491 -44.81 10.29 -59.37
N LYS A 492 -44.58 11.51 -59.88
CA LYS A 492 -43.45 12.36 -59.49
C LYS A 492 -43.47 12.68 -58.00
N THR A 493 -44.65 13.04 -57.46
CA THR A 493 -44.81 13.37 -56.03
C THR A 493 -44.51 12.16 -55.13
N ASP A 494 -44.98 10.96 -55.50
CA ASP A 494 -44.66 9.72 -54.77
C ASP A 494 -43.15 9.46 -54.70
N VAL A 495 -42.45 9.57 -55.83
CA VAL A 495 -40.99 9.39 -55.88
C VAL A 495 -40.27 10.48 -55.08
N ALA A 496 -40.68 11.74 -55.18
CA ALA A 496 -40.11 12.84 -54.40
C ALA A 496 -40.25 12.63 -52.89
N ASN A 497 -41.42 12.16 -52.43
CA ASN A 497 -41.66 11.83 -51.02
C ASN A 497 -40.73 10.71 -50.54
N LYS A 498 -40.53 9.66 -51.35
CA LYS A 498 -39.61 8.57 -51.03
C LYS A 498 -38.15 9.03 -50.95
N ILE A 499 -37.72 9.96 -51.80
CA ILE A 499 -36.39 10.59 -51.71
C ILE A 499 -36.26 11.44 -50.44
N ASN A 500 -37.28 12.23 -50.12
CA ASN A 500 -37.27 13.06 -48.91
C ASN A 500 -37.16 12.25 -47.61
N ALA A 501 -37.74 11.05 -47.59
CA ALA A 501 -37.74 10.15 -46.44
C ALA A 501 -36.39 9.45 -46.18
N LEU A 502 -35.40 9.56 -47.07
CA LEU A 502 -34.07 8.95 -46.91
C LEU A 502 -33.33 9.61 -45.73
N GLU A 503 -32.92 8.84 -44.72
CA GLU A 503 -32.50 9.40 -43.42
C GLU A 503 -31.07 9.96 -43.41
N ASN A 504 -30.19 9.43 -44.26
CA ASN A 504 -28.75 9.62 -44.20
C ASN A 504 -28.24 10.61 -45.27
N LEU A 505 -29.06 10.91 -46.28
CA LEU A 505 -28.77 11.95 -47.28
C LEU A 505 -28.96 13.36 -46.73
N SER A 506 -28.10 14.28 -47.18
CA SER A 506 -28.24 15.70 -46.89
C SER A 506 -29.47 16.31 -47.59
N GLN A 507 -30.02 17.37 -46.99
CA GLN A 507 -31.19 18.05 -47.54
C GLN A 507 -30.93 18.66 -48.92
N ASP A 508 -29.72 19.17 -49.16
CA ASP A 508 -29.32 19.72 -50.45
C ASP A 508 -29.30 18.64 -51.54
N ARG A 509 -28.77 17.44 -51.20
CA ARG A 509 -28.72 16.33 -52.14
C ARG A 509 -30.11 15.81 -52.48
N LYS A 510 -31.00 15.69 -51.49
CA LYS A 510 -32.42 15.34 -51.70
C LYS A 510 -33.10 16.33 -52.65
N THR A 511 -32.86 17.63 -52.44
CA THR A 511 -33.46 18.69 -53.27
C THR A 511 -32.99 18.59 -54.73
N SER A 512 -31.69 18.35 -54.96
CA SER A 512 -31.15 18.11 -56.31
C SER A 512 -31.85 16.95 -57.01
N LEU A 513 -31.96 15.79 -56.34
CA LEU A 513 -32.56 14.59 -56.90
C LEU A 513 -34.06 14.76 -57.21
N ILE A 514 -34.79 15.52 -56.38
CA ILE A 514 -36.20 15.85 -56.62
C ILE A 514 -36.36 16.74 -57.86
N ASN A 515 -35.44 17.68 -58.08
CA ASN A 515 -35.47 18.54 -59.27
C ASN A 515 -35.23 17.74 -60.57
N ASP A 516 -34.43 16.68 -60.51
CA ASP A 516 -34.14 15.80 -61.65
C ASP A 516 -35.35 14.98 -62.13
N LEU A 517 -36.45 14.94 -61.36
CA LEU A 517 -37.69 14.25 -61.73
C LEU A 517 -38.54 14.99 -62.78
N ASN A 518 -38.25 16.26 -63.06
CA ASN A 518 -39.07 17.07 -63.98
C ASN A 518 -39.00 16.56 -65.43
N ASN A 519 -40.16 16.49 -66.09
CA ASN A 519 -40.32 16.01 -67.48
C ASN A 519 -39.84 14.56 -67.73
N LYS A 520 -39.80 13.74 -66.68
CA LYS A 520 -39.39 12.34 -66.75
C LYS A 520 -40.58 11.39 -66.89
N SER A 521 -40.35 10.29 -67.60
CA SER A 521 -41.27 9.15 -67.59
C SER A 521 -41.24 8.42 -66.24
N SER A 522 -42.27 7.62 -65.96
CA SER A 522 -42.32 6.81 -64.73
C SER A 522 -41.07 5.94 -64.51
N SER A 523 -40.55 5.32 -65.57
CA SER A 523 -39.35 4.47 -65.48
C SER A 523 -38.09 5.27 -65.12
N GLU A 524 -37.92 6.46 -65.69
CA GLU A 524 -36.75 7.32 -65.38
C GLU A 524 -36.79 7.78 -63.92
N MET A 525 -37.98 8.12 -63.39
CA MET A 525 -38.13 8.52 -61.99
C MET A 525 -37.77 7.38 -61.02
N GLN A 526 -38.12 6.13 -61.33
CA GLN A 526 -37.74 4.97 -60.50
C GLN A 526 -36.22 4.70 -60.50
N ASN A 527 -35.54 4.95 -61.62
CA ASN A 527 -34.09 4.83 -61.68
C ASN A 527 -33.39 5.85 -60.77
N ILE A 528 -33.88 7.10 -60.75
CA ILE A 528 -33.39 8.15 -59.84
C ILE A 528 -33.58 7.74 -58.38
N LEU A 529 -34.75 7.20 -58.02
CA LEU A 529 -35.01 6.72 -56.65
C LEU A 529 -34.04 5.61 -56.22
N THR A 530 -33.73 4.69 -57.13
CA THR A 530 -32.81 3.57 -56.85
C THR A 530 -31.39 4.07 -56.58
N SER A 531 -30.91 5.03 -57.38
CA SER A 531 -29.62 5.69 -57.12
C SER A 531 -29.62 6.44 -55.79
N ALA A 532 -30.70 7.18 -55.47
CA ALA A 532 -30.83 7.91 -54.20
C ALA A 532 -30.74 6.98 -52.98
N LYS A 533 -31.44 5.84 -53.00
CA LYS A 533 -31.37 4.83 -51.92
C LYS A 533 -29.97 4.26 -51.74
N ARG A 534 -29.22 4.06 -52.83
CA ARG A 534 -27.83 3.58 -52.76
C ARG A 534 -26.91 4.62 -52.11
N GLU A 535 -27.04 5.88 -52.48
CA GLU A 535 -26.30 6.98 -51.83
C GLU A 535 -26.62 7.09 -50.33
N ASP A 536 -27.88 6.89 -49.95
CA ASP A 536 -28.31 6.86 -48.53
C ASP A 536 -27.64 5.71 -47.74
N LEU A 537 -27.58 4.51 -48.33
CA LEU A 537 -26.86 3.37 -47.75
C LEU A 537 -25.36 3.64 -47.58
N GLU A 538 -24.70 4.23 -48.58
CA GLU A 538 -23.29 4.61 -48.47
C GLU A 538 -23.06 5.63 -47.34
N ALA A 539 -23.97 6.59 -47.16
CA ALA A 539 -23.92 7.54 -46.06
C ALA A 539 -24.08 6.85 -44.68
N ALA A 540 -25.01 5.91 -44.55
CA ALA A 540 -25.20 5.12 -43.33
C ALA A 540 -23.96 4.30 -42.97
N ILE A 541 -23.30 3.68 -43.95
CA ILE A 541 -22.06 2.90 -43.74
C ILE A 541 -20.91 3.80 -43.27
N ASN A 542 -20.76 4.98 -43.86
CA ASN A 542 -19.74 5.94 -43.46
C ASN A 542 -19.91 6.42 -42.01
N ALA A 543 -21.16 6.49 -41.52
CA ALA A 543 -21.50 6.87 -40.15
C ALA A 543 -21.24 5.76 -39.11
N LEU A 544 -20.88 4.53 -39.51
CA LEU A 544 -20.63 3.44 -38.55
C LEU A 544 -19.52 3.80 -37.54
N PRO A 545 -19.73 3.56 -36.23
CA PRO A 545 -18.88 4.08 -35.15
C PRO A 545 -17.68 3.18 -34.84
N TYR A 546 -16.98 2.70 -35.89
CA TYR A 546 -15.75 1.95 -35.70
C TYR A 546 -14.67 2.81 -35.00
N PRO A 547 -13.78 2.21 -34.18
CA PRO A 547 -12.69 2.92 -33.52
C PRO A 547 -11.84 3.76 -34.47
N ASN A 548 -11.58 3.27 -35.68
CA ASN A 548 -10.94 4.01 -36.76
C ASN A 548 -12.00 4.54 -37.74
N GLN A 549 -11.98 5.84 -38.00
CA GLN A 549 -12.90 6.46 -38.96
C GLN A 549 -12.78 5.88 -40.38
N ARG A 550 -11.58 5.40 -40.76
CA ARG A 550 -11.27 4.73 -42.03
C ARG A 550 -11.12 3.21 -41.88
N ALA A 551 -11.89 2.60 -40.99
CA ALA A 551 -11.91 1.15 -40.79
C ALA A 551 -12.06 0.39 -42.12
N ALA A 552 -11.28 -0.69 -42.29
CA ALA A 552 -11.32 -1.52 -43.51
C ALA A 552 -12.72 -2.08 -43.76
N ALA A 553 -13.45 -2.44 -42.69
CA ALA A 553 -14.83 -2.90 -42.75
C ALA A 553 -15.77 -1.92 -43.48
N LYS A 554 -15.60 -0.59 -43.31
CA LYS A 554 -16.42 0.41 -44.02
C LYS A 554 -16.19 0.34 -45.53
N THR A 555 -14.94 0.15 -45.95
CA THR A 555 -14.59 0.06 -47.38
C THR A 555 -15.23 -1.19 -48.00
N THR A 556 -15.17 -2.33 -47.31
CA THR A 556 -15.83 -3.57 -47.75
C THR A 556 -17.34 -3.38 -47.90
N LEU A 557 -18.01 -2.82 -46.89
CA LEU A 557 -19.45 -2.57 -46.91
C LEU A 557 -19.87 -1.59 -48.02
N ILE A 558 -19.08 -0.53 -48.28
CA ILE A 558 -19.33 0.41 -49.38
C ILE A 558 -19.24 -0.30 -50.74
N ASN A 559 -18.24 -1.15 -50.95
CA ASN A 559 -18.10 -1.90 -52.19
C ASN A 559 -19.28 -2.87 -52.41
N GLU A 560 -19.78 -3.49 -51.34
CA GLU A 560 -21.00 -4.31 -51.39
C GLU A 560 -22.24 -3.49 -51.70
N ALA A 561 -22.39 -2.28 -51.14
CA ALA A 561 -23.52 -1.39 -51.44
C ALA A 561 -23.56 -0.98 -52.92
N ARG A 562 -22.40 -0.80 -53.55
CA ARG A 562 -22.27 -0.37 -54.95
C ARG A 562 -22.72 -1.41 -55.98
N SER A 563 -22.75 -2.69 -55.63
CA SER A 563 -23.16 -3.76 -56.54
C SER A 563 -24.68 -4.02 -56.55
N LEU A 564 -25.44 -3.39 -55.64
CA LEU A 564 -26.89 -3.59 -55.51
C LEU A 564 -27.67 -2.80 -56.56
N ASN A 565 -28.58 -3.46 -57.27
CA ASN A 565 -29.33 -2.86 -58.39
C ASN A 565 -30.85 -2.79 -58.15
N SER A 566 -31.37 -3.30 -57.04
CA SER A 566 -32.79 -3.21 -56.69
C SER A 566 -33.03 -2.49 -55.37
N ASN A 567 -34.18 -1.81 -55.28
CA ASN A 567 -34.58 -1.09 -54.07
C ASN A 567 -34.73 -2.02 -52.85
N ALA A 568 -35.21 -3.24 -53.04
CA ALA A 568 -35.43 -4.19 -51.95
C ALA A 568 -34.11 -4.67 -51.33
N GLU A 569 -33.10 -4.99 -52.16
CA GLU A 569 -31.78 -5.40 -51.68
C GLU A 569 -31.07 -4.27 -50.91
N ILE A 570 -31.20 -3.03 -51.40
CA ILE A 570 -30.61 -1.86 -50.74
C ILE A 570 -31.24 -1.62 -49.37
N GLU A 571 -32.58 -1.72 -49.26
CA GLU A 571 -33.30 -1.57 -48.00
C GLU A 571 -32.95 -2.68 -46.98
N GLU A 572 -32.82 -3.93 -47.44
CA GLU A 572 -32.38 -5.04 -46.58
C GLU A 572 -30.95 -4.82 -46.05
N LYS A 573 -30.03 -4.36 -46.92
CA LYS A 573 -28.65 -4.06 -46.52
C LYS A 573 -28.60 -2.87 -45.55
N LEU A 574 -29.43 -1.85 -45.74
CA LEU A 574 -29.53 -0.70 -44.83
C LEU A 574 -30.00 -1.13 -43.42
N ALA A 575 -30.97 -2.05 -43.33
CA ALA A 575 -31.40 -2.61 -42.05
C ALA A 575 -30.24 -3.32 -41.32
N LYS A 576 -29.45 -4.13 -42.04
CA LYS A 576 -28.25 -4.79 -41.48
C LYS A 576 -27.21 -3.78 -41.01
N VAL A 577 -26.99 -2.70 -41.76
CA VAL A 577 -26.07 -1.61 -41.37
C VAL A 577 -26.54 -0.91 -40.09
N LYS A 578 -27.84 -0.70 -39.91
CA LYS A 578 -28.41 -0.15 -38.66
C LYS A 578 -28.16 -1.06 -37.46
N GLU A 579 -28.30 -2.37 -37.62
CA GLU A 579 -27.97 -3.33 -36.55
C GLU A 579 -26.47 -3.32 -36.21
N LEU A 580 -25.61 -3.26 -37.23
CA LEU A 580 -24.15 -3.14 -37.06
C LEU A 580 -23.79 -1.87 -36.26
N HIS A 581 -24.42 -0.73 -36.54
CA HIS A 581 -24.17 0.51 -35.81
C HIS A 581 -24.32 0.34 -34.28
N SER A 582 -25.40 -0.33 -33.86
CA SER A 582 -25.67 -0.60 -32.44
C SER A 582 -24.68 -1.60 -31.83
N SER A 583 -24.41 -2.69 -32.56
CA SER A 583 -23.45 -3.74 -32.14
C SER A 583 -22.04 -3.16 -31.96
N ILE A 584 -21.53 -2.39 -32.93
CA ILE A 584 -20.22 -1.72 -32.84
C ILE A 584 -20.17 -0.76 -31.64
N SER A 585 -21.19 0.09 -31.46
CA SER A 585 -21.24 1.03 -30.34
C SER A 585 -21.16 0.31 -28.99
N THR A 586 -21.91 -0.79 -28.85
CA THR A 586 -21.94 -1.62 -27.65
C THR A 586 -20.58 -2.29 -27.41
N THR A 587 -19.97 -2.86 -28.44
CA THR A 587 -18.65 -3.51 -28.34
C THR A 587 -17.55 -2.50 -28.03
N VAL A 588 -17.57 -1.29 -28.60
CA VAL A 588 -16.62 -0.21 -28.23
C VAL A 588 -16.76 0.16 -26.76
N ALA A 589 -17.99 0.31 -26.26
CA ALA A 589 -18.24 0.58 -24.85
C ALA A 589 -17.73 -0.57 -23.96
N ALA A 590 -17.99 -1.83 -24.36
CA ALA A 590 -17.51 -3.00 -23.65
C ALA A 590 -15.97 -3.06 -23.58
N ILE A 591 -15.28 -2.79 -24.69
CA ILE A 591 -13.80 -2.73 -24.72
C ILE A 591 -13.28 -1.62 -23.78
N ASN A 592 -13.88 -0.43 -23.82
CA ASN A 592 -13.46 0.69 -22.99
C ASN A 592 -13.74 0.48 -21.48
N ALA A 593 -14.70 -0.39 -21.15
CA ALA A 593 -15.04 -0.74 -19.77
C ALA A 593 -14.17 -1.87 -19.19
N LEU A 594 -13.30 -2.51 -20.00
CA LEU A 594 -12.43 -3.58 -19.52
C LEU A 594 -11.46 -3.06 -18.44
N PRO A 595 -11.32 -3.76 -17.29
CA PRO A 595 -10.58 -3.28 -16.12
C PRO A 595 -9.07 -3.53 -16.25
N TYR A 596 -8.47 -3.05 -17.32
CA TYR A 596 -7.02 -3.07 -17.49
C TYR A 596 -6.33 -2.11 -16.51
N PRO A 597 -5.16 -2.47 -15.95
CA PRO A 597 -4.35 -1.57 -15.14
C PRO A 597 -3.99 -0.22 -15.80
N ASP A 598 -3.83 -0.16 -17.13
CA ASP A 598 -3.58 1.09 -17.88
C ASP A 598 -4.87 1.70 -18.51
N GLY A 599 -6.04 1.16 -18.17
CA GLY A 599 -7.34 1.62 -18.66
C GLY A 599 -7.57 1.33 -20.16
N ALA A 600 -8.45 2.12 -20.77
CA ALA A 600 -8.97 1.88 -22.13
C ALA A 600 -7.93 1.97 -23.27
N ASN A 601 -6.70 2.40 -22.97
CA ASN A 601 -5.60 2.51 -23.93
C ASN A 601 -4.53 1.42 -23.74
N SER A 602 -4.83 0.38 -22.96
CA SER A 602 -3.97 -0.79 -22.81
C SER A 602 -3.69 -1.47 -24.16
N VAL A 603 -2.61 -2.25 -24.23
CA VAL A 603 -2.22 -2.98 -25.45
C VAL A 603 -3.35 -3.94 -25.88
N GLY A 604 -3.95 -4.66 -24.94
CA GLY A 604 -5.08 -5.57 -25.19
C GLY A 604 -6.34 -4.84 -25.67
N ALA A 605 -6.68 -3.70 -25.05
CA ALA A 605 -7.82 -2.89 -25.50
C ALA A 605 -7.61 -2.36 -26.93
N ASN A 606 -6.38 -1.94 -27.27
CA ASN A 606 -6.03 -1.49 -28.62
C ASN A 606 -6.01 -2.65 -29.63
N SER A 607 -5.58 -3.85 -29.23
CA SER A 607 -5.69 -5.07 -30.05
C SER A 607 -7.15 -5.35 -30.43
N LEU A 608 -8.07 -5.32 -29.45
CA LEU A 608 -9.50 -5.50 -29.68
C LEU A 608 -10.08 -4.42 -30.59
N LYS A 609 -9.74 -3.14 -30.37
CA LYS A 609 -10.16 -2.02 -31.25
C LYS A 609 -9.66 -2.21 -32.68
N SER A 610 -8.43 -2.68 -32.84
CA SER A 610 -7.83 -2.96 -34.15
C SER A 610 -8.56 -4.09 -34.87
N ARG A 611 -8.86 -5.19 -34.17
CA ARG A 611 -9.66 -6.31 -34.72
C ARG A 611 -11.06 -5.86 -35.11
N LEU A 612 -11.72 -5.05 -34.28
CA LEU A 612 -13.05 -4.50 -34.55
C LEU A 612 -13.10 -3.72 -35.88
N ASN A 613 -12.05 -2.97 -36.23
CA ASN A 613 -11.99 -2.21 -37.48
C ASN A 613 -12.02 -3.07 -38.77
N ASN A 614 -11.91 -4.39 -38.65
CA ASN A 614 -11.90 -5.33 -39.79
C ASN A 614 -13.15 -6.19 -39.89
N LEU A 615 -14.05 -6.17 -38.89
CA LEU A 615 -15.24 -7.02 -38.87
C LEU A 615 -16.41 -6.35 -39.58
N THR A 616 -17.18 -7.11 -40.36
CA THR A 616 -18.38 -6.62 -41.08
C THR A 616 -19.67 -7.30 -40.64
N GLU A 617 -19.58 -8.36 -39.84
CA GLU A 617 -20.71 -9.19 -39.42
C GLU A 617 -21.07 -8.98 -37.95
N LYS A 618 -22.37 -8.89 -37.66
CA LYS A 618 -22.88 -8.63 -36.31
C LYS A 618 -22.44 -9.69 -35.30
N SER A 619 -22.49 -10.97 -35.67
CA SER A 619 -22.10 -12.08 -34.78
C SER A 619 -20.66 -11.97 -34.31
N ASP A 620 -19.75 -11.60 -35.21
CA ASP A 620 -18.32 -11.54 -34.92
C ASP A 620 -18.00 -10.33 -34.05
N ILE A 621 -18.72 -9.21 -34.25
CA ILE A 621 -18.60 -8.00 -33.43
C ILE A 621 -19.12 -8.24 -32.01
N ASP A 622 -20.26 -8.91 -31.88
CA ASP A 622 -20.85 -9.23 -30.58
C ASP A 622 -19.99 -10.24 -29.78
N GLN A 623 -19.24 -11.10 -30.45
CA GLN A 623 -18.37 -12.12 -29.84
C GLN A 623 -16.91 -11.67 -29.66
N LEU A 624 -16.54 -10.47 -30.11
CA LEU A 624 -15.15 -10.00 -30.10
C LEU A 624 -14.56 -9.92 -28.68
N VAL A 625 -15.36 -9.46 -27.71
CA VAL A 625 -14.97 -9.40 -26.30
C VAL A 625 -15.53 -10.65 -25.61
N SER A 626 -14.64 -11.53 -25.14
CA SER A 626 -15.09 -12.72 -24.42
C SER A 626 -15.77 -12.34 -23.10
N ALA A 627 -16.85 -13.05 -22.75
CA ALA A 627 -17.67 -12.76 -21.58
C ALA A 627 -16.88 -12.89 -20.25
N ASP A 628 -15.79 -13.64 -20.23
CA ASP A 628 -14.94 -13.89 -19.06
C ASP A 628 -13.70 -12.98 -18.99
N LEU A 629 -13.39 -12.20 -20.03
CA LEU A 629 -12.17 -11.38 -20.04
C LEU A 629 -12.17 -10.34 -18.91
N SER A 630 -13.31 -9.68 -18.66
CA SER A 630 -13.42 -8.68 -17.58
C SER A 630 -13.13 -9.29 -16.21
N SER A 631 -13.75 -10.44 -15.90
CA SER A 631 -13.55 -11.10 -14.61
C SER A 631 -12.14 -11.67 -14.45
N LYS A 632 -11.51 -12.15 -15.54
CA LYS A 632 -10.10 -12.53 -15.57
C LYS A 632 -9.17 -11.34 -15.29
N LEU A 633 -9.39 -10.20 -15.93
CA LEU A 633 -8.61 -8.98 -15.71
C LEU A 633 -8.75 -8.48 -14.27
N GLU A 634 -9.95 -8.47 -13.69
CA GLU A 634 -10.18 -8.14 -12.28
C GLU A 634 -9.42 -9.09 -11.35
N LYS A 635 -9.52 -10.39 -11.61
CA LYS A 635 -8.83 -11.43 -10.83
C LYS A 635 -7.32 -11.24 -10.83
N TYR A 636 -6.71 -11.11 -12.01
CA TYR A 636 -5.25 -10.96 -12.11
C TYR A 636 -4.76 -9.63 -11.54
N THR A 637 -5.53 -8.56 -11.74
CA THR A 637 -5.24 -7.25 -11.15
C THR A 637 -5.37 -7.29 -9.62
N GLY A 638 -6.36 -7.99 -9.10
CA GLY A 638 -6.53 -8.23 -7.66
C GLY A 638 -5.36 -9.01 -7.06
N ILE A 639 -4.90 -10.06 -7.73
CA ILE A 639 -3.70 -10.81 -7.34
C ILE A 639 -2.47 -9.88 -7.36
N LEU A 640 -2.25 -9.15 -8.45
CA LEU A 640 -1.12 -8.24 -8.63
C LEU A 640 -1.06 -7.15 -7.53
N ASN A 641 -2.23 -6.65 -7.13
CA ASN A 641 -2.37 -5.56 -6.16
C ASN A 641 -2.62 -6.02 -4.73
N THR A 642 -2.46 -7.30 -4.42
CA THR A 642 -2.59 -7.80 -3.04
C THR A 642 -1.67 -7.03 -2.08
N THR A 643 -2.23 -6.58 -0.96
CA THR A 643 -1.46 -6.01 0.15
C THR A 643 -0.89 -7.10 1.06
N LEU A 644 -1.44 -8.32 0.98
CA LEU A 644 -0.97 -9.49 1.70
C LEU A 644 0.21 -10.12 0.96
N ASN A 645 1.40 -10.03 1.57
CA ASN A 645 2.68 -10.48 1.00
C ASN A 645 2.83 -10.00 -0.45
N PRO A 646 2.99 -8.68 -0.67
CA PRO A 646 2.95 -8.10 -2.01
C PRO A 646 4.08 -8.63 -2.91
N PHE A 647 3.85 -8.52 -4.22
CA PHE A 647 4.88 -8.74 -5.21
C PHE A 647 6.00 -7.67 -5.07
N PRO A 648 7.25 -7.99 -5.46
CA PRO A 648 8.29 -6.99 -5.60
C PRO A 648 7.87 -5.88 -6.55
N SER A 649 8.22 -4.62 -6.24
CA SER A 649 7.82 -3.42 -7.00
C SER A 649 8.14 -3.53 -8.50
N ASP A 650 9.35 -3.91 -8.87
CA ASP A 650 9.77 -3.93 -10.28
C ASP A 650 9.00 -4.98 -11.10
N ALA A 651 8.85 -6.18 -10.54
CA ALA A 651 8.09 -7.26 -11.18
C ALA A 651 6.60 -6.89 -11.29
N LYS A 652 6.07 -6.21 -10.27
CA LYS A 652 4.69 -5.73 -10.23
C LYS A 652 4.44 -4.66 -11.30
N GLU A 653 5.24 -3.60 -11.31
CA GLU A 653 4.99 -2.43 -12.16
C GLU A 653 5.35 -2.64 -13.62
N TYR A 654 6.42 -3.39 -13.90
CA TYR A 654 6.94 -3.51 -15.26
C TYR A 654 6.71 -4.88 -15.89
N GLY A 655 6.74 -5.97 -15.13
CA GLY A 655 6.61 -7.33 -15.69
C GLY A 655 5.16 -7.76 -15.81
N LEU A 656 4.54 -8.01 -14.65
CA LEU A 656 3.21 -8.62 -14.54
C LEU A 656 2.11 -7.65 -14.99
N LYS A 657 2.20 -6.36 -14.64
CA LYS A 657 1.26 -5.33 -15.11
C LYS A 657 1.21 -5.26 -16.64
N ARG A 658 2.38 -5.23 -17.31
CA ARG A 658 2.44 -5.22 -18.79
C ARG A 658 1.76 -6.45 -19.40
N ARG A 659 1.97 -7.64 -18.82
CA ARG A 659 1.34 -8.88 -19.29
C ARG A 659 -0.18 -8.86 -19.12
N ILE A 660 -0.70 -8.37 -18.00
CA ILE A 660 -2.15 -8.16 -17.81
C ILE A 660 -2.69 -7.18 -18.85
N ASN A 661 -1.98 -6.06 -19.08
CA ASN A 661 -2.36 -5.05 -20.07
C ASN A 661 -2.30 -5.55 -21.52
N ALA A 662 -1.66 -6.69 -21.80
CA ALA A 662 -1.58 -7.28 -23.14
C ALA A 662 -2.65 -8.35 -23.42
N LEU A 663 -3.35 -8.85 -22.39
CA LEU A 663 -4.39 -9.87 -22.59
C LEU A 663 -5.56 -9.30 -23.40
N ASP A 664 -5.96 -9.98 -24.47
CA ASP A 664 -7.12 -9.61 -25.29
C ASP A 664 -8.13 -10.76 -25.44
N GLY A 665 -7.94 -11.85 -24.69
CA GLY A 665 -8.82 -13.02 -24.69
C GLY A 665 -8.69 -13.91 -25.93
N SER A 666 -7.81 -13.59 -26.89
CA SER A 666 -7.67 -14.36 -28.13
C SER A 666 -6.74 -15.57 -28.00
N ASN A 667 -5.80 -15.54 -27.05
CA ASN A 667 -4.75 -16.55 -26.90
C ASN A 667 -4.68 -17.10 -25.48
N GLN A 668 -5.10 -18.36 -25.31
CA GLN A 668 -5.05 -19.07 -24.03
C GLN A 668 -3.62 -19.25 -23.50
N GLN A 669 -2.62 -19.33 -24.39
CA GLN A 669 -1.22 -19.50 -23.98
C GLN A 669 -0.69 -18.28 -23.24
N ASP A 670 -1.12 -17.07 -23.61
CA ASP A 670 -0.70 -15.83 -22.95
C ASP A 670 -1.29 -15.72 -21.53
N GLU A 671 -2.54 -16.17 -21.36
CA GLU A 671 -3.17 -16.27 -20.03
C GLU A 671 -2.44 -17.30 -19.15
N ASN A 672 -2.15 -18.49 -19.69
CA ASN A 672 -1.40 -19.52 -18.98
C ASN A 672 -0.01 -19.01 -18.56
N GLU A 673 0.68 -18.30 -19.47
CA GLU A 673 1.98 -17.71 -19.18
C GLU A 673 1.88 -16.62 -18.11
N LEU A 674 0.84 -15.78 -18.13
CA LEU A 674 0.60 -14.81 -17.07
C LEU A 674 0.38 -15.52 -15.71
N MET A 675 -0.46 -16.55 -15.67
CA MET A 675 -0.71 -17.32 -14.44
C MET A 675 0.58 -17.93 -13.90
N TRP A 676 1.41 -18.51 -14.76
CA TRP A 676 2.73 -19.02 -14.40
C TRP A 676 3.61 -17.92 -13.81
N ASN A 677 3.69 -16.76 -14.48
CA ASN A 677 4.48 -15.63 -13.99
C ASN A 677 3.98 -15.10 -12.65
N LEU A 678 2.66 -14.99 -12.44
CA LEU A 678 2.08 -14.56 -11.17
C LEU A 678 2.48 -15.52 -10.03
N TYR A 679 2.35 -16.83 -10.27
CA TYR A 679 2.66 -17.84 -9.26
C TYR A 679 4.16 -17.92 -8.97
N GLU A 680 4.98 -18.09 -10.00
CA GLU A 680 6.43 -18.26 -9.87
C GLU A 680 7.10 -17.00 -9.33
N THR A 681 6.65 -15.81 -9.75
CA THR A 681 7.20 -14.55 -9.22
C THR A 681 6.91 -14.44 -7.74
N LYS A 682 5.67 -14.71 -7.30
CA LYS A 682 5.33 -14.66 -5.86
C LYS A 682 6.09 -15.71 -5.08
N ARG A 683 6.25 -16.94 -5.60
CA ARG A 683 7.03 -17.99 -4.91
C ARG A 683 8.51 -17.60 -4.80
N GLN A 684 9.14 -17.23 -5.91
CA GLN A 684 10.60 -17.04 -5.97
C GLN A 684 11.04 -15.75 -5.29
N PHE A 685 10.26 -14.67 -5.40
CA PHE A 685 10.70 -13.34 -4.96
C PHE A 685 9.94 -12.79 -3.76
N THR A 686 8.83 -13.40 -3.35
CA THR A 686 8.13 -13.04 -2.09
C THR A 686 8.28 -14.15 -1.06
N LEU A 687 7.79 -15.36 -1.35
CA LEU A 687 7.79 -16.48 -0.39
C LEU A 687 9.20 -16.92 0.01
N ASN A 688 10.06 -17.22 -0.97
CA ASN A 688 11.41 -17.73 -0.69
C ASN A 688 12.24 -16.75 0.15
N PRO A 689 12.34 -15.45 -0.20
CA PRO A 689 13.09 -14.48 0.60
C PRO A 689 12.51 -14.29 2.01
N LEU A 690 11.18 -14.26 2.16
CA LEU A 690 10.55 -14.15 3.47
C LEU A 690 10.86 -15.34 4.38
N ILE A 691 10.92 -16.56 3.83
CA ILE A 691 11.32 -17.76 4.58
C ILE A 691 12.83 -17.75 4.86
N ASP A 692 13.65 -17.29 3.92
CA ASP A 692 15.10 -17.21 4.09
C ASP A 692 15.51 -16.25 5.22
N ALA A 693 14.76 -15.15 5.38
CA ALA A 693 14.98 -14.14 6.41
C ALA A 693 14.61 -14.59 7.84
N LEU A 694 13.99 -15.77 8.03
CA LEU A 694 13.63 -16.28 9.36
C LEU A 694 14.87 -16.63 10.19
N ASP A 695 14.93 -16.20 11.44
CA ASP A 695 16.14 -16.17 12.26
C ASP A 695 16.36 -17.41 13.14
N SER A 696 15.30 -18.13 13.51
CA SER A 696 15.35 -19.27 14.44
C SER A 696 15.17 -20.63 13.77
N LEU A 697 14.86 -20.67 12.47
CA LEU A 697 14.77 -21.90 11.70
C LEU A 697 16.11 -22.25 11.03
N ASN A 698 16.45 -23.55 11.04
CA ASN A 698 17.63 -24.05 10.33
C ASN A 698 17.38 -24.22 8.83
N THR A 699 18.45 -24.46 8.06
CA THR A 699 18.39 -24.59 6.59
C THR A 699 17.46 -25.71 6.13
N THR A 700 17.42 -26.84 6.84
CA THR A 700 16.56 -27.99 6.49
C THR A 700 15.09 -27.65 6.69
N GLU A 701 14.74 -27.01 7.81
CA GLU A 701 13.36 -26.56 8.10
C GLU A 701 12.87 -25.54 7.07
N LYS A 702 13.70 -24.54 6.76
CA LYS A 702 13.42 -23.56 5.71
C LYS A 702 13.19 -24.23 4.36
N THR A 703 14.02 -25.22 4.01
CA THR A 703 13.89 -25.97 2.76
C THR A 703 12.59 -26.78 2.71
N ASN A 704 12.23 -27.46 3.80
CA ASN A 704 10.98 -28.23 3.89
C ASN A 704 9.74 -27.34 3.77
N LEU A 705 9.75 -26.16 4.40
CA LEU A 705 8.66 -25.19 4.29
C LEU A 705 8.51 -24.66 2.86
N LYS A 706 9.61 -24.31 2.19
CA LYS A 706 9.57 -23.89 0.77
C LYS A 706 9.04 -25.00 -0.14
N ALA A 707 9.36 -26.27 0.15
CA ALA A 707 8.91 -27.41 -0.63
C ALA A 707 7.38 -27.66 -0.56
N GLU A 708 6.69 -27.11 0.44
CA GLU A 708 5.21 -27.13 0.49
C GLU A 708 4.58 -26.26 -0.61
N ALA A 709 5.32 -25.29 -1.15
CA ALA A 709 4.95 -24.56 -2.35
C ALA A 709 5.47 -25.28 -3.60
N VAL A 710 4.56 -25.90 -4.36
CA VAL A 710 4.89 -26.64 -5.59
C VAL A 710 5.67 -25.77 -6.56
N THR A 711 6.76 -26.28 -7.14
CA THR A 711 7.46 -25.60 -8.22
C THR A 711 6.84 -25.98 -9.56
N ILE A 712 6.52 -25.00 -10.41
CA ILE A 712 6.03 -25.24 -11.77
C ILE A 712 7.20 -24.98 -12.74
N PRO A 713 7.72 -26.02 -13.42
CA PRO A 713 8.90 -25.86 -14.26
C PRO A 713 8.62 -24.93 -15.44
N ALA A 714 9.64 -24.22 -15.92
CA ALA A 714 9.51 -23.29 -17.04
C ALA A 714 9.05 -23.96 -18.35
N SER A 715 9.25 -25.27 -18.49
CA SER A 715 8.74 -26.08 -19.61
C SER A 715 7.20 -26.15 -19.67
N GLU A 716 6.52 -25.88 -18.55
CA GLU A 716 5.06 -25.90 -18.44
C GLU A 716 4.43 -24.50 -18.49
N LYS A 717 5.22 -23.44 -18.76
CA LYS A 717 4.76 -22.05 -18.64
C LYS A 717 3.55 -21.69 -19.51
N THR A 718 3.34 -22.35 -20.65
CA THR A 718 2.20 -22.10 -21.55
C THR A 718 1.05 -23.07 -21.33
N GLN A 719 1.16 -24.00 -20.38
CA GLN A 719 0.15 -24.99 -20.06
C GLN A 719 -0.83 -24.47 -18.99
N PRO A 720 -2.09 -24.95 -18.97
CA PRO A 720 -3.05 -24.57 -17.94
C PRO A 720 -2.55 -24.97 -16.54
N ILE A 721 -2.66 -24.06 -15.58
CA ILE A 721 -2.32 -24.33 -14.18
C ILE A 721 -3.58 -24.75 -13.42
N ALA A 722 -3.72 -26.05 -13.17
CA ALA A 722 -4.81 -26.60 -12.37
C ALA A 722 -4.83 -26.00 -10.95
N ASP A 723 -6.03 -25.64 -10.47
CA ASP A 723 -6.28 -25.07 -9.15
C ASP A 723 -5.42 -23.83 -8.84
N PHE A 724 -5.15 -22.98 -9.84
CA PHE A 724 -4.32 -21.79 -9.71
C PHE A 724 -4.63 -20.93 -8.48
N ASP A 725 -5.91 -20.69 -8.18
CA ASP A 725 -6.32 -19.89 -7.00
C ASP A 725 -5.94 -20.56 -5.68
N THR A 726 -6.07 -21.88 -5.62
CA THR A 726 -5.65 -22.66 -4.46
C THR A 726 -4.13 -22.64 -4.33
N LYS A 727 -3.39 -22.76 -5.43
CA LYS A 727 -1.93 -22.66 -5.43
C LYS A 727 -1.45 -21.27 -5.00
N MET A 728 -2.06 -20.20 -5.50
CA MET A 728 -1.76 -18.83 -5.08
C MET A 728 -2.01 -18.61 -3.58
N ARG A 729 -3.17 -19.05 -3.06
CA ARG A 729 -3.48 -18.98 -1.63
C ARG A 729 -2.50 -19.80 -0.79
N LYS A 730 -2.06 -20.96 -1.31
CA LYS A 730 -1.10 -21.83 -0.64
C LYS A 730 0.24 -21.14 -0.38
N LEU A 731 0.68 -20.22 -1.25
CA LEU A 731 1.89 -19.44 -1.01
C LEU A 731 1.78 -18.61 0.28
N ASP A 732 0.66 -17.90 0.47
CA ASP A 732 0.43 -17.08 1.66
C ASP A 732 0.23 -17.94 2.92
N GLU A 733 -0.44 -19.10 2.80
CA GLU A 733 -0.55 -20.08 3.89
C GLU A 733 0.83 -20.61 4.33
N VAL A 734 1.73 -20.91 3.38
CA VAL A 734 3.09 -21.38 3.67
C VAL A 734 3.92 -20.30 4.35
N ILE A 735 3.81 -19.04 3.92
CA ILE A 735 4.46 -17.90 4.60
C ILE A 735 3.97 -17.81 6.05
N LEU A 736 2.65 -17.84 6.28
CA LEU A 736 2.08 -17.77 7.63
C LEU A 736 2.53 -18.95 8.49
N LYS A 737 2.53 -20.16 7.95
CA LYS A 737 3.01 -21.36 8.62
C LYS A 737 4.49 -21.23 9.00
N ALA A 738 5.33 -20.77 8.08
CA ALA A 738 6.76 -20.57 8.33
C ALA A 738 7.00 -19.55 9.47
N GLN A 739 6.22 -18.47 9.52
CA GLN A 739 6.27 -17.48 10.61
C GLN A 739 5.86 -18.10 11.96
N LYS A 740 4.85 -18.97 11.98
CA LYS A 740 4.46 -19.72 13.19
C LYS A 740 5.58 -20.66 13.64
N GLU A 741 6.15 -21.45 12.74
CA GLU A 741 7.26 -22.36 13.08
C GLU A 741 8.47 -21.58 13.60
N ASN A 742 8.83 -20.44 13.00
CA ASN A 742 9.91 -19.59 13.50
C ASN A 742 9.63 -19.03 14.89
N ALA A 743 8.40 -18.56 15.15
CA ALA A 743 8.00 -18.11 16.48
C ALA A 743 7.99 -19.25 17.52
N LYS A 744 7.61 -20.49 17.12
CA LYS A 744 7.69 -21.67 17.99
C LYS A 744 9.15 -22.05 18.29
N ALA A 745 10.04 -21.92 17.32
CA ALA A 745 11.48 -22.12 17.54
C ALA A 745 12.06 -21.08 18.52
N HIS A 746 11.56 -19.84 18.52
CA HIS A 746 11.92 -18.84 19.55
C HIS A 746 11.53 -19.28 20.97
N VAL A 747 10.37 -19.93 21.15
CA VAL A 747 9.96 -20.51 22.45
C VAL A 747 10.98 -21.52 22.95
N ASP A 748 11.53 -22.36 22.05
CA ASP A 748 12.54 -23.36 22.41
C ASP A 748 13.87 -22.73 22.89
N THR A 749 14.07 -21.44 22.66
CA THR A 749 15.24 -20.69 23.17
C THR A 749 15.06 -20.14 24.59
N ILE A 750 13.87 -20.24 25.17
CA ILE A 750 13.63 -19.85 26.57
C ILE A 750 14.37 -20.84 27.47
N ALA A 751 15.34 -20.35 28.22
CA ALA A 751 16.22 -21.19 29.01
C ALA A 751 15.60 -21.49 30.39
N TYR A 752 14.66 -22.44 30.45
CA TYR A 752 14.07 -22.92 31.71
C TYR A 752 15.11 -23.63 32.61
N PRO A 753 14.88 -23.72 33.93
CA PRO A 753 15.73 -24.52 34.82
C PRO A 753 15.84 -25.99 34.43
N ASP A 754 14.73 -26.62 34.02
CA ASP A 754 14.70 -27.95 33.42
C ASP A 754 13.61 -28.01 32.33
N ASN A 755 14.05 -28.18 31.08
CA ASN A 755 13.16 -28.21 29.92
C ASN A 755 12.17 -29.39 29.96
N THR A 756 12.53 -30.52 30.60
CA THR A 756 11.62 -31.68 30.69
C THR A 756 10.43 -31.35 31.57
N SER A 757 10.68 -30.78 32.74
CA SER A 757 9.63 -30.30 33.65
C SER A 757 8.84 -29.12 33.08
N ALA A 758 9.43 -28.34 32.17
CA ALA A 758 8.79 -27.20 31.51
C ALA A 758 7.98 -27.54 30.26
N ALA A 759 7.87 -28.82 29.88
CA ALA A 759 7.19 -29.24 28.66
C ALA A 759 5.75 -28.71 28.53
N THR A 760 4.99 -28.66 29.63
CA THR A 760 3.63 -28.12 29.61
C THR A 760 3.62 -26.63 29.26
N ALA A 761 4.45 -25.81 29.91
CA ALA A 761 4.54 -24.38 29.65
C ALA A 761 5.01 -24.08 28.21
N ILE A 762 6.07 -24.78 27.76
CA ILE A 762 6.57 -24.69 26.38
C ILE A 762 5.45 -25.02 25.38
N ASN A 763 4.68 -26.09 25.62
CA ASN A 763 3.57 -26.47 24.76
C ASN A 763 2.41 -25.46 24.79
N THR A 764 2.10 -24.85 25.95
CA THR A 764 1.11 -23.77 26.04
C THR A 764 1.50 -22.60 25.14
N LEU A 765 2.74 -22.11 25.27
CA LEU A 765 3.27 -21.00 24.47
C LEU A 765 3.24 -21.32 22.97
N LYS A 766 3.64 -22.53 22.58
CA LYS A 766 3.59 -22.99 21.17
C LYS A 766 2.15 -23.07 20.65
N ASN A 767 1.20 -23.59 21.44
CA ASN A 767 -0.20 -23.66 21.07
C ASN A 767 -0.82 -22.27 20.87
N MET A 768 -0.45 -21.27 21.69
CA MET A 768 -0.91 -19.89 21.54
C MET A 768 -0.42 -19.27 20.21
N ILE A 769 0.79 -19.63 19.76
CA ILE A 769 1.30 -19.25 18.43
C ILE A 769 0.50 -19.96 17.32
N ASP A 770 0.23 -21.26 17.45
CA ASP A 770 -0.54 -22.01 16.46
C ASP A 770 -1.96 -21.46 16.29
N GLN A 771 -2.59 -21.00 17.37
CA GLN A 771 -3.91 -20.35 17.37
C GLN A 771 -3.90 -18.91 16.82
N SER A 772 -2.74 -18.31 16.57
CA SER A 772 -2.65 -16.94 16.06
C SER A 772 -3.16 -16.86 14.61
N PRO A 773 -4.14 -16.00 14.29
CA PRO A 773 -4.81 -16.01 12.98
C PRO A 773 -4.02 -15.30 11.87
N ASN A 774 -3.09 -14.41 12.21
CA ASN A 774 -2.36 -13.57 11.26
C ASN A 774 -0.96 -13.19 11.78
N LEU A 775 -0.19 -12.50 10.94
CA LEU A 775 1.20 -12.14 11.22
C LEU A 775 1.35 -11.18 12.42
N GLU A 776 0.41 -10.26 12.60
CA GLU A 776 0.43 -9.30 13.71
C GLU A 776 0.28 -10.03 15.06
N ALA A 777 -0.68 -10.95 15.17
CA ALA A 777 -0.86 -11.78 16.35
C ALA A 777 0.36 -12.67 16.63
N ILE A 778 0.95 -13.28 15.59
CA ILE A 778 2.19 -14.08 15.72
C ILE A 778 3.33 -13.22 16.25
N ASN A 779 3.52 -12.02 15.70
CA ASN A 779 4.57 -11.09 16.12
C ASN A 779 4.38 -10.62 17.57
N ALA A 780 3.14 -10.34 17.99
CA ALA A 780 2.83 -9.98 19.36
C ALA A 780 3.19 -11.13 20.34
N ARG A 781 2.79 -12.37 20.03
CA ARG A 781 3.17 -13.55 20.82
C ARG A 781 4.68 -13.76 20.87
N ARG A 782 5.38 -13.54 19.75
CA ARG A 782 6.85 -13.61 19.71
C ARG A 782 7.49 -12.55 20.63
N GLN A 783 6.98 -11.32 20.64
CA GLN A 783 7.49 -10.26 21.54
C GLN A 783 7.22 -10.55 23.02
N GLU A 784 6.05 -11.11 23.35
CA GLU A 784 5.74 -11.61 24.70
C GLU A 784 6.74 -12.69 25.12
N ASN A 785 7.01 -13.68 24.25
CA ASN A 785 7.95 -14.76 24.52
C ASN A 785 9.40 -14.27 24.65
N GLU A 786 9.83 -13.28 23.88
CA GLU A 786 11.14 -12.64 24.05
C GLU A 786 11.24 -11.85 25.37
N SER A 787 10.12 -11.32 25.88
CA SER A 787 10.08 -10.67 27.19
C SER A 787 10.13 -11.70 28.33
N LEU A 788 9.40 -12.82 28.19
CA LEU A 788 9.51 -13.99 29.06
C LEU A 788 10.94 -14.52 29.13
N LYS A 789 11.59 -14.70 27.98
CA LYS A 789 12.99 -15.15 27.86
C LYS A 789 13.95 -14.26 28.65
N ARG A 790 13.82 -12.94 28.50
CA ARG A 790 14.66 -11.97 29.22
C ARG A 790 14.45 -12.05 30.73
N LYS A 791 13.20 -12.07 31.19
CA LYS A 791 12.88 -12.13 32.62
C LYS A 791 13.25 -13.49 33.25
N MET A 792 13.07 -14.59 32.52
CA MET A 792 13.54 -15.93 32.92
C MET A 792 15.06 -15.95 33.14
N ALA A 793 15.83 -15.35 32.21
CA ALA A 793 17.28 -15.26 32.34
C ALA A 793 17.71 -14.41 33.55
N GLU A 794 17.06 -13.26 33.76
CA GLU A 794 17.28 -12.39 34.93
C GLU A 794 17.07 -13.14 36.24
N ILE A 795 15.94 -13.82 36.40
CA ILE A 795 15.63 -14.56 37.64
C ILE A 795 16.56 -15.76 37.81
N ARG A 796 16.86 -16.50 36.74
CA ARG A 796 17.83 -17.61 36.82
C ARG A 796 19.20 -17.15 37.29
N GLN A 797 19.61 -15.94 36.94
CA GLN A 797 20.82 -15.35 37.47
C GLN A 797 20.66 -14.95 38.95
N ASP A 798 19.53 -14.34 39.32
CA ASP A 798 19.26 -13.87 40.68
C ASP A 798 19.27 -14.99 41.74
N ILE A 799 18.84 -16.20 41.36
CA ILE A 799 18.73 -17.35 42.27
C ILE A 799 20.03 -18.14 42.47
N GLN A 800 21.11 -17.84 41.73
CA GLN A 800 22.38 -18.60 41.83
C GLN A 800 23.05 -18.51 43.20
N THR A 801 22.73 -17.48 43.99
CA THR A 801 23.35 -17.21 45.29
C THR A 801 22.60 -17.82 46.48
N ILE A 802 21.41 -18.38 46.26
CA ILE A 802 20.58 -19.00 47.30
C ILE A 802 21.21 -20.33 47.73
N ARG A 803 21.40 -20.50 49.05
CA ARG A 803 22.02 -21.69 49.66
C ARG A 803 21.00 -22.72 50.14
N GLU A 804 19.80 -22.28 50.49
CA GLU A 804 18.68 -23.14 50.89
C GLU A 804 18.17 -23.99 49.72
N THR A 805 18.55 -25.27 49.70
CA THR A 805 18.32 -26.14 48.55
C THR A 805 16.84 -26.43 48.28
N THR A 806 16.02 -26.63 49.32
CA THR A 806 14.59 -26.91 49.16
C THR A 806 13.83 -25.72 48.57
N SER A 807 14.20 -24.50 48.97
CA SER A 807 13.62 -23.25 48.50
C SER A 807 14.06 -22.98 47.06
N LEU A 808 15.34 -23.25 46.75
CA LEU A 808 15.86 -23.17 45.39
C LEU A 808 15.14 -24.16 44.45
N ASP A 809 14.89 -25.40 44.89
CA ASP A 809 14.17 -26.40 44.12
C ASP A 809 12.70 -25.99 43.91
N ASN A 810 12.03 -25.43 44.92
CA ASN A 810 10.67 -24.88 44.79
C ASN A 810 10.61 -23.71 43.78
N ILE A 811 11.59 -22.81 43.81
CA ILE A 811 11.69 -21.70 42.86
C ILE A 811 11.92 -22.24 41.44
N ARG A 812 12.83 -23.22 41.26
CA ARG A 812 13.07 -23.88 39.97
C ARG A 812 11.82 -24.59 39.44
N ALA A 813 11.09 -25.29 40.30
CA ALA A 813 9.84 -25.95 39.94
C ALA A 813 8.75 -24.95 39.52
N ALA A 814 8.67 -23.79 40.16
CA ALA A 814 7.76 -22.71 39.76
C ALA A 814 8.17 -22.07 38.43
N LEU A 815 9.46 -21.80 38.23
CA LEU A 815 10.01 -21.28 36.97
C LEU A 815 9.73 -22.23 35.79
N ASN A 816 9.79 -23.55 36.00
CA ASN A 816 9.43 -24.53 34.96
C ASN A 816 7.95 -24.48 34.54
N ARG A 817 7.08 -23.77 35.27
CA ARG A 817 5.65 -23.63 34.93
C ARG A 817 5.31 -22.30 34.25
N VAL A 818 6.27 -21.40 34.09
CA VAL A 818 6.04 -20.05 33.55
C VAL A 818 5.65 -20.12 32.09
N ASP A 819 4.42 -19.69 31.78
CA ASP A 819 3.93 -19.45 30.43
C ASP A 819 3.36 -18.02 30.26
N SER A 820 3.39 -17.19 31.31
CA SER A 820 3.04 -15.77 31.28
C SER A 820 4.00 -14.91 32.12
N LEU A 821 4.10 -13.61 31.79
CA LEU A 821 4.88 -12.65 32.58
C LEU A 821 4.33 -12.51 34.01
N ASP A 822 3.03 -12.72 34.20
CA ASP A 822 2.36 -12.60 35.50
C ASP A 822 2.84 -13.67 36.50
N ASP A 823 3.33 -14.81 36.01
CA ASP A 823 3.82 -15.93 36.84
C ASP A 823 5.08 -15.57 37.63
N PHE A 824 5.81 -14.52 37.23
CA PHE A 824 7.04 -14.12 37.91
C PHE A 824 6.79 -13.44 39.26
N THR A 825 5.65 -12.77 39.45
CA THR A 825 5.32 -12.08 40.72
C THR A 825 5.34 -13.02 41.94
N PRO A 826 4.64 -14.18 41.93
CA PRO A 826 4.72 -15.12 43.05
C PRO A 826 6.12 -15.76 43.19
N ILE A 827 6.89 -15.90 42.11
CA ILE A 827 8.25 -16.44 42.14
C ILE A 827 9.21 -15.48 42.84
N GLU A 828 9.11 -14.17 42.56
CA GLU A 828 9.92 -13.14 43.22
C GLU A 828 9.71 -13.17 44.75
N LEU A 829 8.48 -13.38 45.23
CA LEU A 829 8.22 -13.56 46.67
C LEU A 829 8.91 -14.82 47.24
N LEU A 830 8.91 -15.94 46.51
CA LEU A 830 9.64 -17.15 46.93
C LEU A 830 11.15 -16.90 47.04
N ILE A 831 11.74 -16.12 46.14
CA ILE A 831 13.15 -15.72 46.19
C ILE A 831 13.44 -14.91 47.45
N LYS A 832 12.58 -13.94 47.80
CA LYS A 832 12.71 -13.15 49.03
C LYS A 832 12.65 -14.02 50.29
N LYS A 833 11.73 -15.00 50.32
CA LYS A 833 11.66 -15.98 51.43
C LYS A 833 12.94 -16.78 51.56
N ALA A 834 13.44 -17.34 50.45
CA ALA A 834 14.65 -18.16 50.44
C ALA A 834 15.86 -17.39 50.99
N ARG A 835 16.05 -16.14 50.55
CA ARG A 835 17.12 -15.25 51.04
C ARG A 835 17.00 -14.92 52.53
N ALA A 836 15.80 -14.71 53.03
CA ALA A 836 15.58 -14.48 54.46
C ALA A 836 15.84 -15.75 55.29
N ILE A 837 15.52 -16.93 54.75
CA ILE A 837 15.86 -18.21 55.38
C ILE A 837 17.38 -18.40 55.43
N ASP A 838 18.10 -18.11 54.34
CA ASP A 838 19.57 -18.16 54.31
C ASP A 838 20.19 -17.27 55.38
N PHE A 839 19.69 -16.03 55.51
CA PHE A 839 20.12 -15.10 56.55
C PHE A 839 19.94 -15.70 57.97
N VAL A 840 18.76 -16.23 58.28
CA VAL A 840 18.47 -16.81 59.61
C VAL A 840 19.32 -18.06 59.87
N LYS A 841 19.47 -18.96 58.88
CA LYS A 841 20.21 -20.21 59.06
C LYS A 841 21.71 -19.96 59.17
N HIS A 842 22.26 -19.10 58.32
CA HIS A 842 23.71 -19.00 58.09
C HIS A 842 24.38 -17.75 58.67
N GLU A 843 23.69 -16.62 58.83
CA GLU A 843 24.30 -15.38 59.33
C GLU A 843 24.05 -15.14 60.83
N LEU A 844 22.96 -15.68 61.38
CA LEU A 844 22.63 -15.55 62.81
C LEU A 844 23.20 -16.71 63.63
N SER A 845 24.37 -16.53 64.25
CA SER A 845 25.16 -17.57 64.92
C SER A 845 24.78 -17.87 66.37
N HIS A 846 24.10 -16.96 67.07
CA HIS A 846 23.75 -17.10 68.49
C HIS A 846 22.33 -17.65 68.71
N LEU A 847 21.51 -17.69 67.68
CA LEU A 847 20.21 -18.37 67.73
C LEU A 847 20.38 -19.89 67.85
N ASN A 848 19.64 -20.50 68.75
CA ASN A 848 19.57 -21.96 68.84
C ASN A 848 18.70 -22.57 67.72
N GLN A 849 18.75 -23.90 67.58
CA GLN A 849 18.05 -24.58 66.49
C GLN A 849 16.52 -24.40 66.53
N THR A 850 15.92 -24.37 67.72
CA THR A 850 14.47 -24.15 67.89
C THR A 850 14.07 -22.75 67.42
N GLN A 851 14.84 -21.72 67.80
CA GLN A 851 14.61 -20.35 67.37
C GLN A 851 14.78 -20.20 65.85
N LYS A 852 15.84 -20.79 65.28
CA LYS A 852 16.04 -20.81 63.83
C LYS A 852 14.87 -21.45 63.10
N SER A 853 14.43 -22.63 63.55
CA SER A 853 13.28 -23.33 62.95
C SER A 853 11.99 -22.51 63.00
N GLU A 854 11.73 -21.81 64.12
CA GLU A 854 10.53 -20.99 64.27
C GLU A 854 10.53 -19.77 63.35
N PHE A 855 11.66 -19.05 63.25
CA PHE A 855 11.78 -17.94 62.30
C PHE A 855 11.67 -18.41 60.85
N VAL A 856 12.26 -19.55 60.50
CA VAL A 856 12.11 -20.15 59.16
C VAL A 856 10.66 -20.52 58.86
N ARG A 857 9.93 -21.11 59.83
CA ARG A 857 8.49 -21.41 59.70
C ARG A 857 7.69 -20.14 59.40
N ARG A 858 7.89 -19.08 60.18
CA ARG A 858 7.22 -17.78 59.98
C ARG A 858 7.55 -17.15 58.64
N ILE A 859 8.81 -17.23 58.18
CA ILE A 859 9.20 -16.74 56.85
C ILE A 859 8.48 -17.50 55.75
N ASN A 860 8.35 -18.83 55.88
CA ASN A 860 7.59 -19.64 54.92
C ASN A 860 6.10 -19.26 54.86
N GLU A 861 5.51 -18.90 55.99
CA GLU A 861 4.09 -18.47 56.10
C GLU A 861 3.84 -17.02 55.66
N ALA A 862 4.88 -16.18 55.58
CA ALA A 862 4.74 -14.78 55.19
C ALA A 862 4.17 -14.62 53.77
N ASN A 863 3.27 -13.67 53.57
CA ASN A 863 2.61 -13.43 52.27
C ASN A 863 3.08 -12.14 51.57
N SER A 864 4.03 -11.40 52.14
CA SER A 864 4.59 -10.17 51.58
C SER A 864 6.05 -9.98 51.96
N GLU A 865 6.75 -9.13 51.21
CA GLU A 865 8.14 -8.75 51.52
C GLU A 865 8.26 -8.01 52.86
N ASP A 866 7.30 -7.15 53.21
CA ASP A 866 7.30 -6.43 54.49
C ASP A 866 7.18 -7.37 55.70
N ALA A 867 6.35 -8.41 55.59
CA ALA A 867 6.23 -9.43 56.62
C ALA A 867 7.55 -10.21 56.78
N ILE A 868 8.20 -10.58 55.68
CA ILE A 868 9.51 -11.25 55.68
C ILE A 868 10.57 -10.36 56.36
N ASN A 869 10.64 -9.07 55.99
CA ASN A 869 11.61 -8.13 56.55
C ASN A 869 11.39 -7.88 58.04
N SER A 870 10.14 -7.83 58.49
CA SER A 870 9.79 -7.71 59.91
C SER A 870 10.28 -8.93 60.71
N ILE A 871 10.05 -10.14 60.20
CA ILE A 871 10.53 -11.38 60.82
C ILE A 871 12.07 -11.41 60.86
N LYS A 872 12.74 -10.96 59.79
CA LYS A 872 14.20 -10.86 59.72
C LYS A 872 14.76 -9.94 60.81
N ALA A 873 14.16 -8.78 61.01
CA ALA A 873 14.55 -7.82 62.05
C ALA A 873 14.36 -8.39 63.46
N GLU A 874 13.24 -9.07 63.72
CA GLU A 874 13.01 -9.77 64.99
C GLU A 874 14.06 -10.86 65.26
N ALA A 875 14.44 -11.63 64.24
CA ALA A 875 15.47 -12.65 64.36
C ALA A 875 16.84 -12.06 64.71
N SER A 876 17.23 -10.95 64.08
CA SER A 876 18.46 -10.21 64.41
C SER A 876 18.46 -9.71 65.86
N LEU A 877 17.36 -9.13 66.32
CA LEU A 877 17.22 -8.66 67.70
C LEU A 877 17.35 -9.81 68.70
N GLN A 878 16.70 -10.94 68.43
CA GLN A 878 16.80 -12.13 69.29
C GLN A 878 18.22 -12.70 69.28
N ASN A 879 18.90 -12.72 68.14
CA ASN A 879 20.30 -13.16 68.05
C ASN A 879 21.21 -12.32 68.96
N LYS A 880 21.00 -10.99 68.99
CA LYS A 880 21.75 -10.09 69.87
C LYS A 880 21.46 -10.34 71.36
N LYS A 881 20.21 -10.63 71.72
CA LYS A 881 19.85 -11.04 73.10
C LYS A 881 20.60 -12.30 73.52
N GLU A 882 20.65 -13.32 72.67
CA GLU A 882 21.36 -14.57 72.98
C GLU A 882 22.88 -14.36 73.10
N GLN A 883 23.47 -13.47 72.29
CA GLN A 883 24.87 -13.06 72.44
C GLN A 883 25.14 -12.50 73.85
N ILE A 884 24.32 -11.55 74.32
CA ILE A 884 24.52 -10.91 75.63
C ILE A 884 24.28 -11.91 76.78
N LYS A 885 23.29 -12.80 76.65
CA LYS A 885 23.07 -13.88 77.64
C LYS A 885 24.29 -14.79 77.77
N SER A 886 24.99 -15.08 76.66
CA SER A 886 26.25 -15.82 76.69
C SER A 886 27.36 -15.07 77.43
N ILE A 887 27.43 -13.74 77.29
CA ILE A 887 28.36 -12.90 78.08
C ILE A 887 28.01 -12.99 79.58
N ILE A 888 26.73 -12.93 79.96
CA ILE A 888 26.29 -13.09 81.36
C ILE A 888 26.71 -14.45 81.94
N ASP A 889 26.55 -15.52 81.16
CA ASP A 889 26.96 -16.86 81.60
C ASP A 889 28.45 -16.95 81.94
N SER A 890 29.26 -16.16 81.22
CA SER A 890 30.71 -16.09 81.40
C SER A 890 31.20 -15.18 82.54
N ILE A 891 30.30 -14.57 83.34
CA ILE A 891 30.71 -13.81 84.54
C ILE A 891 31.21 -14.79 85.60
N GLY A 892 32.49 -14.70 85.99
CA GLY A 892 33.09 -15.58 87.00
C GLY A 892 33.00 -15.01 88.41
N TYR A 893 31.77 -14.99 88.93
CA TYR A 893 31.50 -14.79 90.34
C TYR A 893 32.38 -15.68 91.25
N PRO A 894 32.63 -15.29 92.51
CA PRO A 894 33.42 -16.08 93.45
C PRO A 894 32.98 -17.55 93.58
N HIS A 895 31.66 -17.79 93.64
CA HIS A 895 31.07 -19.13 93.64
C HIS A 895 30.13 -19.27 92.43
N PRO A 896 30.67 -19.55 91.22
CA PRO A 896 29.93 -19.43 89.97
C PRO A 896 28.73 -20.38 89.85
N GLU A 897 28.78 -21.52 90.56
CA GLU A 897 27.69 -22.53 90.64
C GLU A 897 26.81 -22.36 91.89
N GLY A 898 27.07 -21.35 92.72
CA GLY A 898 26.28 -21.05 93.91
C GLY A 898 24.91 -20.47 93.56
N THR A 899 23.90 -20.76 94.38
CA THR A 899 22.52 -20.28 94.17
C THR A 899 22.44 -18.76 93.95
N GLU A 900 23.23 -17.99 94.70
CA GLU A 900 23.22 -16.53 94.61
C GLU A 900 23.82 -16.02 93.29
N ALA A 901 24.93 -16.60 92.84
CA ALA A 901 25.54 -16.26 91.55
C ALA A 901 24.61 -16.63 90.38
N LEU A 902 23.93 -17.78 90.46
CA LEU A 902 22.93 -18.20 89.49
C LEU A 902 21.73 -17.24 89.47
N ASN A 903 21.24 -16.81 90.63
CA ASN A 903 20.16 -15.81 90.73
C ASN A 903 20.57 -14.47 90.12
N SER A 904 21.80 -14.01 90.35
CA SER A 904 22.35 -12.80 89.73
C SER A 904 22.41 -12.93 88.21
N LYS A 905 22.94 -14.04 87.69
CA LYS A 905 22.95 -14.34 86.25
C LYS A 905 21.54 -14.39 85.66
N ASN A 906 20.59 -15.05 86.33
CA ASN A 906 19.20 -15.13 85.88
C ASN A 906 18.51 -13.76 85.86
N THR A 907 18.75 -12.92 86.86
CA THR A 907 18.24 -11.54 86.90
C THR A 907 18.74 -10.72 85.71
N LEU A 908 20.04 -10.79 85.42
CA LEU A 908 20.64 -10.11 84.28
C LEU A 908 20.08 -10.64 82.95
N LYS A 909 19.91 -11.97 82.81
CA LYS A 909 19.31 -12.57 81.61
C LYS A 909 17.86 -12.15 81.41
N ALA A 910 17.08 -12.03 82.48
CA ALA A 910 15.70 -11.55 82.43
C ALA A 910 15.61 -10.09 81.98
N GLN A 911 16.52 -9.23 82.47
CA GLN A 911 16.63 -7.85 82.01
C GLN A 911 16.92 -7.77 80.51
N VAL A 912 17.89 -8.56 80.01
CA VAL A 912 18.22 -8.63 78.57
C VAL A 912 17.03 -9.12 77.75
N GLN A 913 16.29 -10.12 78.25
CA GLN A 913 15.13 -10.66 77.55
C GLN A 913 14.03 -9.62 77.34
N ALA A 914 13.83 -8.70 78.30
CA ALA A 914 12.79 -7.67 78.29
C ALA A 914 13.06 -6.52 77.30
N LEU A 915 14.28 -6.34 76.82
CA LEU A 915 14.63 -5.25 75.90
C LEU A 915 14.06 -5.49 74.49
N THR A 916 13.55 -4.45 73.83
CA THR A 916 12.85 -4.59 72.52
C THR A 916 13.54 -3.88 71.36
N THR A 917 14.67 -3.20 71.61
CA THR A 917 15.39 -2.40 70.61
C THR A 917 16.88 -2.75 70.58
N ASP A 918 17.51 -2.66 69.40
CA ASP A 918 18.94 -2.94 69.23
C ASP A 918 19.81 -1.98 70.06
N GLU A 919 19.44 -0.70 70.14
CA GLU A 919 20.19 0.31 70.89
C GLU A 919 20.27 -0.03 72.39
N ALA A 920 19.11 -0.28 73.02
CA ALA A 920 19.07 -0.69 74.43
C ALA A 920 19.85 -1.99 74.69
N LEU A 921 19.93 -2.92 73.73
CA LEU A 921 20.76 -4.12 73.85
C LEU A 921 22.25 -3.79 73.81
N ARG A 922 22.71 -2.85 72.98
CA ARG A 922 24.12 -2.41 72.95
C ARG A 922 24.55 -1.73 74.24
N GLU A 923 23.69 -0.86 74.78
CA GLU A 923 23.94 -0.24 76.09
C GLU A 923 24.05 -1.31 77.18
N LYS A 924 23.12 -2.27 77.20
CA LYS A 924 23.13 -3.36 78.18
C LYS A 924 24.33 -4.30 78.05
N GLU A 925 24.77 -4.59 76.83
CA GLU A 925 26.00 -5.36 76.56
C GLU A 925 27.22 -4.67 77.18
N THR A 926 27.31 -3.35 77.05
CA THR A 926 28.40 -2.54 77.62
C THR A 926 28.37 -2.59 79.15
N GLU A 927 27.20 -2.39 79.77
CA GLU A 927 27.03 -2.47 81.23
C GLU A 927 27.42 -3.84 81.78
N ILE A 928 26.95 -4.93 81.15
CA ILE A 928 27.22 -6.30 81.58
C ILE A 928 28.71 -6.63 81.42
N THR A 929 29.35 -6.17 80.35
CA THR A 929 30.79 -6.38 80.13
C THR A 929 31.62 -5.64 81.18
N ALA A 930 31.23 -4.41 81.54
CA ALA A 930 31.87 -3.66 82.61
C ALA A 930 31.70 -4.35 83.98
N LEU A 931 30.47 -4.82 84.28
CA LEU A 931 30.18 -5.59 85.50
C LEU A 931 31.03 -6.87 85.57
N LYS A 932 31.11 -7.63 84.48
CA LYS A 932 31.92 -8.86 84.37
C LYS A 932 33.37 -8.59 84.79
N ASN A 933 33.99 -7.59 84.19
CA ASN A 933 35.39 -7.25 84.45
C ASN A 933 35.62 -6.78 85.89
N LEU A 934 34.67 -6.02 86.44
CA LEU A 934 34.77 -5.49 87.80
C LEU A 934 34.62 -6.59 88.86
N ILE A 935 33.71 -7.55 88.67
CA ILE A 935 33.55 -8.71 89.56
C ILE A 935 34.83 -9.54 89.62
N GLU A 936 35.44 -9.85 88.48
CA GLU A 936 36.70 -10.61 88.44
C GLU A 936 37.82 -9.87 89.18
N THR A 937 37.95 -8.57 88.93
CA THR A 937 38.97 -7.74 89.58
C THR A 937 38.82 -7.72 91.10
N LYS A 938 37.59 -7.50 91.59
CA LYS A 938 37.32 -7.43 93.04
C LYS A 938 37.39 -8.80 93.73
N LYS A 939 37.02 -9.88 93.03
CA LYS A 939 37.20 -11.26 93.50
C LYS A 939 38.66 -11.55 93.82
N THR A 940 39.58 -11.24 92.89
CA THR A 940 41.02 -11.39 93.12
C THR A 940 41.54 -10.48 94.23
N ALA A 941 41.02 -9.26 94.35
CA ALA A 941 41.40 -8.35 95.42
C ALA A 941 41.01 -8.86 96.82
N ILE A 942 39.84 -9.50 96.97
CA ILE A 942 39.41 -10.10 98.26
C ILE A 942 40.40 -11.18 98.73
N ASP A 943 40.88 -12.03 97.81
CA ASP A 943 41.81 -13.10 98.14
C ASP A 943 43.11 -12.56 98.77
N SER A 944 43.54 -11.38 98.31
CA SER A 944 44.78 -10.72 98.72
C SER A 944 44.65 -9.85 99.99
N LEU A 945 43.47 -9.77 100.61
CA LEU A 945 43.28 -8.91 101.78
C LEU A 945 44.19 -9.35 102.96
N PRO A 946 44.88 -8.41 103.64
CA PRO A 946 45.98 -8.68 104.56
C PRO A 946 45.52 -9.05 105.98
N TYR A 947 44.42 -9.79 106.09
CA TYR A 947 43.89 -10.27 107.38
C TYR A 947 44.90 -11.17 108.11
N PRO A 948 44.85 -11.21 109.46
CA PRO A 948 45.64 -12.15 110.26
C PRO A 948 45.51 -13.61 109.83
N ASP A 949 44.30 -14.07 109.51
CA ASP A 949 44.04 -15.39 108.94
C ASP A 949 43.85 -15.29 107.42
N ASN A 950 44.55 -16.15 106.69
CA ASN A 950 44.41 -16.26 105.24
C ASN A 950 42.97 -16.63 104.84
N ASN A 951 42.27 -17.39 105.68
CA ASN A 951 40.87 -17.82 105.51
C ASN A 951 39.90 -17.07 106.43
N ALA A 952 40.20 -15.79 106.72
CA ALA A 952 39.34 -14.93 107.53
C ALA A 952 37.87 -14.99 107.08
N GLU A 953 36.95 -15.13 108.04
CA GLU A 953 35.50 -15.17 107.82
C GLU A 953 35.02 -13.96 107.00
N ALA A 954 35.63 -12.80 107.23
CA ALA A 954 35.43 -11.59 106.45
C ALA A 954 35.62 -11.79 104.93
N LYS A 955 36.65 -12.53 104.48
CA LYS A 955 36.87 -12.81 103.05
C LYS A 955 35.74 -13.65 102.46
N ASN A 956 35.25 -14.63 103.21
CA ASN A 956 34.14 -15.48 102.77
C ASN A 956 32.83 -14.68 102.68
N SER A 957 32.55 -13.80 103.66
CA SER A 957 31.39 -12.90 103.62
C SER A 957 31.42 -11.94 102.43
N LEU A 958 32.60 -11.39 102.11
CA LEU A 958 32.78 -10.52 100.94
C LEU A 958 32.57 -11.26 99.62
N LYS A 959 33.09 -12.49 99.49
CA LYS A 959 32.85 -13.35 98.31
C LYS A 959 31.36 -13.66 98.14
N ALA A 960 30.68 -14.03 99.22
CA ALA A 960 29.24 -14.29 99.20
C ALA A 960 28.40 -13.04 98.88
N ALA A 961 28.88 -11.85 99.25
CA ALA A 961 28.24 -10.60 98.86
C ALA A 961 28.43 -10.29 97.36
N LEU A 962 29.61 -10.57 96.80
CA LEU A 962 29.88 -10.42 95.37
C LEU A 962 29.00 -11.35 94.52
N ASP A 963 28.72 -12.59 94.97
CA ASP A 963 27.81 -13.51 94.25
C ASP A 963 26.40 -12.92 94.03
N ARG A 964 25.99 -11.97 94.87
CA ARG A 964 24.67 -11.28 94.79
C ARG A 964 24.70 -9.99 93.96
N ALA A 965 25.85 -9.58 93.46
CA ALA A 965 26.00 -8.27 92.84
C ALA A 965 25.59 -8.29 91.37
N THR A 966 24.55 -7.53 91.02
CA THR A 966 24.06 -7.38 89.63
C THR A 966 24.42 -6.04 89.00
N THR A 967 25.13 -5.16 89.71
CA THR A 967 25.53 -3.82 89.24
C THR A 967 26.94 -3.47 89.68
N ALA A 968 27.62 -2.64 88.88
CA ALA A 968 28.99 -2.22 89.18
C ALA A 968 29.06 -1.39 90.49
N SER A 969 28.06 -0.56 90.76
CA SER A 969 27.97 0.22 92.01
C SER A 969 27.99 -0.69 93.24
N ARG A 970 27.19 -1.76 93.22
CA ARG A 970 27.12 -2.69 94.35
C ARG A 970 28.44 -3.43 94.59
N VAL A 971 29.14 -3.80 93.52
CA VAL A 971 30.47 -4.43 93.61
C VAL A 971 31.47 -3.52 94.32
N ASN A 972 31.48 -2.23 94.01
CA ASN A 972 32.37 -1.25 94.65
C ASN A 972 32.02 -0.97 96.12
N GLU A 973 30.75 -1.05 96.50
CA GLU A 973 30.33 -0.94 97.91
C GLU A 973 30.80 -2.14 98.75
N ILE A 974 30.82 -3.34 98.17
CA ILE A 974 31.20 -4.57 98.89
C ILE A 974 32.68 -4.52 99.28
N LEU A 975 33.56 -4.12 98.35
CA LEU A 975 34.97 -3.94 98.61
C LEU A 975 35.43 -2.54 98.17
N PRO A 976 35.36 -1.54 99.06
CA PRO A 976 35.94 -0.23 98.84
C PRO A 976 37.46 -0.31 98.64
N ASP A 977 38.01 0.61 97.85
CA ASP A 977 39.43 0.56 97.44
C ASP A 977 40.42 0.70 98.61
N ASP A 978 40.04 1.40 99.69
CA ASP A 978 40.89 1.67 100.86
C ASP A 978 40.84 0.57 101.95
N TRP A 979 40.07 -0.50 101.72
CA TRP A 979 39.81 -1.49 102.76
C TRP A 979 41.03 -2.35 103.12
N SER A 980 41.84 -2.71 102.12
CA SER A 980 43.06 -3.50 102.32
C SER A 980 44.01 -2.81 103.31
N ASP A 981 44.24 -1.51 103.09
CA ASP A 981 45.12 -0.69 103.91
C ASP A 981 44.63 -0.59 105.37
N LYS A 982 43.30 -0.46 105.55
CA LYS A 982 42.68 -0.46 106.88
C LYS A 982 42.93 -1.76 107.63
N VAL A 983 42.70 -2.91 106.98
CA VAL A 983 42.91 -4.23 107.59
C VAL A 983 44.37 -4.43 107.99
N GLU A 984 45.31 -4.00 107.15
CA GLU A 984 46.74 -4.10 107.45
C GLU A 984 47.14 -3.27 108.68
N LYS A 985 46.67 -2.01 108.75
CA LYS A 985 46.91 -1.16 109.93
C LYS A 985 46.37 -1.79 111.21
N TYR A 986 45.15 -2.30 111.19
CA TYR A 986 44.57 -2.99 112.35
C TYR A 986 45.39 -4.21 112.77
N LYS A 987 45.82 -5.04 111.81
CA LYS A 987 46.64 -6.22 112.10
C LYS A 987 47.94 -5.84 112.81
N ASN A 988 48.63 -4.81 112.33
CA ASN A 988 49.92 -4.39 112.86
C ASN A 988 49.78 -3.84 114.30
N THR A 989 48.82 -2.96 114.55
CA THR A 989 48.56 -2.40 115.88
C THR A 989 48.17 -3.47 116.89
N LEU A 990 47.37 -4.46 116.47
CA LEU A 990 47.01 -5.57 117.33
C LEU A 990 48.22 -6.43 117.73
N TYR A 991 49.07 -6.75 116.77
CA TYR A 991 50.27 -7.56 117.01
C TYR A 991 51.28 -6.86 117.92
N GLU A 992 51.48 -5.55 117.74
CA GLU A 992 52.44 -4.77 118.53
C GLU A 992 52.07 -4.72 120.02
N HIS A 993 50.78 -4.48 120.35
CA HIS A 993 50.36 -4.25 121.74
C HIS A 993 49.80 -5.47 122.47
N PHE A 994 49.25 -6.44 121.75
CA PHE A 994 48.56 -7.58 122.35
C PHE A 994 49.23 -8.92 122.01
N GLY A 995 50.16 -8.92 121.05
CA GLY A 995 50.77 -10.13 120.52
C GLY A 995 49.91 -10.79 119.43
N ARG A 996 50.44 -11.87 118.85
CA ARG A 996 49.82 -12.55 117.70
C ARG A 996 48.64 -13.44 118.06
N ASN A 997 48.51 -13.82 119.33
CA ASN A 997 47.53 -14.78 119.82
C ASN A 997 46.60 -14.10 120.85
N GLY A 998 45.36 -13.77 120.44
CA GLY A 998 44.36 -13.17 121.32
C GLY A 998 43.00 -12.96 120.66
N GLY A 999 41.96 -12.77 121.48
CA GLY A 999 40.57 -12.62 121.01
C GLY A 999 40.32 -11.42 120.08
N LEU A 1000 41.15 -10.38 120.14
CA LEU A 1000 41.05 -9.21 119.25
C LEU A 1000 41.49 -9.51 117.81
N VAL A 1001 42.49 -10.37 117.63
CA VAL A 1001 42.94 -10.83 116.30
C VAL A 1001 41.84 -11.66 115.63
N ALA A 1002 41.18 -12.52 116.39
CA ALA A 1002 40.02 -13.29 115.92
C ALA A 1002 38.84 -12.39 115.51
N ARG A 1003 38.61 -11.26 116.21
CA ARG A 1003 37.58 -10.27 115.85
C ARG A 1003 37.92 -9.51 114.57
N LEU A 1004 39.19 -9.14 114.36
CA LEU A 1004 39.63 -8.53 113.09
C LEU A 1004 39.34 -9.45 111.90
N ASN A 1005 39.59 -10.77 112.03
CA ASN A 1005 39.25 -11.75 110.97
C ASN A 1005 37.76 -11.84 110.61
N LYS A 1006 36.87 -11.25 111.42
CA LYS A 1006 35.43 -11.16 111.14
C LYS A 1006 34.99 -9.78 110.65
N THR A 1007 35.81 -8.75 110.87
CA THR A 1007 35.45 -7.36 110.56
C THR A 1007 35.56 -7.11 109.05
N HIS A 1008 34.49 -6.64 108.40
CA HIS A 1008 34.46 -6.26 106.98
C HIS A 1008 33.58 -5.01 106.75
N PRO A 1009 33.68 -4.29 105.60
CA PRO A 1009 32.97 -3.03 105.34
C PRO A 1009 31.45 -3.13 105.42
N THR A 1010 30.94 -4.31 105.09
CA THR A 1010 29.51 -4.59 104.98
C THR A 1010 28.93 -5.30 106.21
N ASP A 1011 29.71 -5.49 107.28
CA ASP A 1011 29.23 -6.12 108.51
C ASP A 1011 28.49 -5.11 109.39
N THR A 1012 27.39 -5.53 110.00
CA THR A 1012 26.62 -4.75 110.97
C THR A 1012 26.85 -5.21 112.41
N THR A 1013 27.53 -6.34 112.62
CA THR A 1013 27.70 -6.98 113.93
C THR A 1013 29.12 -6.85 114.46
N SER A 1014 30.15 -7.23 113.69
CA SER A 1014 31.56 -7.06 114.04
C SER A 1014 32.14 -5.83 113.35
N THR A 1015 31.57 -4.67 113.67
CA THR A 1015 31.94 -3.39 113.02
C THR A 1015 33.34 -2.93 113.43
N VAL A 1016 33.94 -2.06 112.60
CA VAL A 1016 35.20 -1.37 112.91
C VAL A 1016 35.13 -0.60 114.24
N SER A 1017 33.97 0.01 114.53
CA SER A 1017 33.73 0.72 115.79
C SER A 1017 33.78 -0.23 117.00
N GLU A 1018 33.18 -1.40 116.87
CA GLU A 1018 33.22 -2.41 117.92
C GLU A 1018 34.63 -2.96 118.12
N LEU A 1019 35.38 -3.22 117.03
CA LEU A 1019 36.77 -3.63 117.13
C LEU A 1019 37.62 -2.58 117.86
N ASN A 1020 37.47 -1.30 117.51
CA ASN A 1020 38.14 -0.18 118.17
C ASN A 1020 37.88 -0.14 119.68
N ASN A 1021 36.61 -0.30 120.09
CA ASN A 1021 36.23 -0.27 121.51
C ASN A 1021 36.88 -1.42 122.29
N GLN A 1022 36.84 -2.63 121.74
CA GLN A 1022 37.41 -3.81 122.39
C GLN A 1022 38.93 -3.71 122.55
N ILE A 1023 39.63 -3.16 121.54
CA ILE A 1023 41.08 -2.91 121.59
C ILE A 1023 41.42 -2.00 122.77
N LEU A 1024 40.77 -0.84 122.86
CA LEU A 1024 41.05 0.15 123.90
C LEU A 1024 40.78 -0.41 125.30
N LEU A 1025 39.62 -1.05 125.49
CA LEU A 1025 39.21 -1.58 126.79
C LEU A 1025 40.17 -2.67 127.29
N THR A 1026 40.59 -3.56 126.39
CA THR A 1026 41.53 -4.64 126.72
C THR A 1026 42.88 -4.09 127.20
N LYS A 1027 43.39 -3.03 126.55
CA LYS A 1027 44.68 -2.42 126.94
C LYS A 1027 44.59 -1.73 128.30
N LYS A 1028 43.51 -0.98 128.56
CA LYS A 1028 43.27 -0.33 129.85
C LYS A 1028 43.31 -1.31 131.01
N ASN A 1029 42.52 -2.39 130.91
CA ASN A 1029 42.41 -3.38 131.97
C ASN A 1029 43.77 -4.02 132.27
N ARG A 1030 44.58 -4.30 131.23
CA ARG A 1030 45.92 -4.86 131.39
C ARG A 1030 46.87 -3.89 132.09
N ALA A 1031 46.89 -2.61 131.69
CA ALA A 1031 47.76 -1.61 132.29
C ALA A 1031 47.41 -1.32 133.77
N VAL A 1032 46.11 -1.24 134.09
CA VAL A 1032 45.62 -1.09 135.48
C VAL A 1032 46.04 -2.28 136.36
N ALA A 1033 45.88 -3.50 135.87
CA ALA A 1033 46.27 -4.70 136.61
C ALA A 1033 47.78 -4.73 136.91
N LEU A 1034 48.60 -4.27 135.96
CA LEU A 1034 50.05 -4.19 136.12
C LEU A 1034 50.46 -3.20 137.21
N VAL A 1035 49.87 -2.00 137.26
CA VAL A 1035 50.13 -0.98 138.31
C VAL A 1035 49.79 -1.52 139.71
N ASN A 1036 48.65 -2.20 139.86
CA ASN A 1036 48.18 -2.67 141.17
C ASN A 1036 49.11 -3.70 141.82
N ASN A 1037 49.87 -4.45 141.01
CA ASN A 1037 50.80 -5.49 141.46
C ASN A 1037 52.14 -4.95 141.99
N LEU A 1038 52.36 -3.63 142.02
CA LEU A 1038 53.57 -3.04 142.59
C LEU A 1038 53.42 -2.91 144.12
N GLU A 1039 53.84 -3.94 144.88
CA GLU A 1039 53.61 -4.04 146.33
C GLU A 1039 54.22 -2.90 147.17
N ASN A 1040 55.28 -2.26 146.68
CA ASN A 1040 55.98 -1.18 147.38
C ASN A 1040 55.29 0.19 147.29
N LEU A 1041 54.23 0.29 146.49
CA LEU A 1041 53.42 1.50 146.38
C LEU A 1041 52.25 1.44 147.36
N GLU A 1042 51.93 2.59 147.93
CA GLU A 1042 50.71 2.75 148.71
C GLU A 1042 49.46 2.70 147.81
N ASN A 1043 48.33 2.34 148.38
CA ASN A 1043 47.07 2.21 147.63
C ASN A 1043 46.62 3.55 146.99
N SER A 1044 46.98 4.68 147.60
CA SER A 1044 46.72 6.03 147.07
C SER A 1044 47.51 6.28 145.77
N GLU A 1045 48.78 5.87 145.73
CA GLU A 1045 49.66 6.00 144.57
C GLU A 1045 49.19 5.12 143.40
N LYS A 1046 48.83 3.85 143.68
CA LYS A 1046 48.24 2.93 142.69
C LYS A 1046 46.96 3.49 142.07
N SER A 1047 46.10 4.07 142.89
CA SER A 1047 44.82 4.64 142.44
C SER A 1047 44.99 5.80 141.46
N SER A 1048 46.00 6.66 141.68
CA SER A 1048 46.29 7.80 140.79
C SER A 1048 46.69 7.36 139.38
N PHE A 1049 47.61 6.39 139.27
CA PHE A 1049 48.01 5.84 137.96
C PHE A 1049 46.85 5.12 137.26
N ASN A 1050 46.03 4.36 138.00
CA ASN A 1050 44.85 3.71 137.44
C ASN A 1050 43.82 4.71 136.90
N GLN A 1051 43.59 5.84 137.57
CA GLN A 1051 42.71 6.90 137.07
C GLN A 1051 43.21 7.47 135.74
N ARG A 1052 44.51 7.74 135.61
CA ARG A 1052 45.11 8.24 134.36
C ARG A 1052 44.95 7.24 133.21
N ILE A 1053 45.20 5.94 133.46
CA ILE A 1053 44.99 4.88 132.46
C ILE A 1053 43.50 4.81 132.04
N ASN A 1054 42.59 4.86 133.01
CA ASN A 1054 41.16 4.77 132.74
C ASN A 1054 40.61 6.01 132.03
N ALA A 1055 41.25 7.18 132.16
CA ALA A 1055 40.83 8.42 131.50
C ALA A 1055 41.12 8.44 129.98
N ILE A 1056 42.03 7.59 129.45
CA ILE A 1056 42.39 7.62 128.03
C ILE A 1056 41.22 7.13 127.15
N THR A 1057 40.66 7.96 126.26
CA THR A 1057 39.57 7.57 125.34
C THR A 1057 40.05 7.41 123.90
N ASN A 1058 39.34 6.62 123.08
CA ASN A 1058 39.61 6.48 121.63
C ASN A 1058 38.91 7.59 120.80
N THR A 1059 39.06 8.83 121.24
CA THR A 1059 38.46 10.03 120.62
C THR A 1059 39.54 11.09 120.37
N GLY A 1060 39.34 11.95 119.37
CA GLY A 1060 40.31 13.00 118.98
C GLY A 1060 41.30 12.53 117.92
N GLU A 1061 42.47 13.17 117.82
CA GLU A 1061 43.52 12.73 116.88
C GLU A 1061 44.16 11.39 117.31
N ASN A 1062 44.65 10.63 116.34
CA ASN A 1062 45.29 9.32 116.51
C ASN A 1062 44.37 8.25 117.10
N GLN A 1063 43.14 8.16 116.57
CA GLN A 1063 42.21 7.07 116.88
C GLN A 1063 42.74 5.73 116.35
N LEU A 1064 42.35 4.65 117.01
CA LEU A 1064 42.57 3.30 116.54
C LEU A 1064 42.12 3.16 115.07
N PRO A 1065 42.94 2.55 114.20
CA PRO A 1065 44.08 1.68 114.53
C PRO A 1065 45.40 2.38 114.84
N GLU A 1066 45.48 3.71 114.90
CA GLU A 1066 46.74 4.37 115.27
C GLU A 1066 47.14 4.02 116.73
N LYS A 1067 48.42 3.74 116.97
CA LYS A 1067 48.90 3.11 118.20
C LYS A 1067 49.07 4.04 119.40
N ASN A 1068 49.03 5.35 119.17
CA ASN A 1068 49.41 6.38 120.12
C ASN A 1068 48.66 6.27 121.46
N LYS A 1069 47.36 5.97 121.42
CA LYS A 1069 46.54 5.82 122.64
C LYS A 1069 46.93 4.59 123.46
N LEU A 1070 47.45 3.55 122.82
CA LEU A 1070 47.89 2.33 123.49
C LEU A 1070 49.30 2.53 124.09
N ASP A 1071 50.19 3.22 123.38
CA ASP A 1071 51.52 3.63 123.87
C ASP A 1071 51.44 4.51 125.12
N GLU A 1072 50.48 5.44 125.17
CA GLU A 1072 50.25 6.33 126.32
C GLU A 1072 49.99 5.54 127.62
N MET A 1073 49.23 4.45 127.53
CA MET A 1073 48.95 3.57 128.68
C MET A 1073 50.21 2.84 129.17
N ASP A 1074 51.07 2.39 128.25
CA ASP A 1074 52.32 1.71 128.60
C ASP A 1074 53.30 2.67 129.29
N SER A 1075 53.33 3.94 128.88
CA SER A 1075 54.14 4.99 129.51
C SER A 1075 53.71 5.27 130.96
N ILE A 1076 52.41 5.35 131.22
CA ILE A 1076 51.90 5.57 132.59
C ILE A 1076 52.29 4.41 133.52
N TYR A 1077 52.26 3.16 133.04
CA TYR A 1077 52.71 2.01 133.84
C TYR A 1077 54.20 2.09 134.20
N LYS A 1078 55.05 2.53 133.26
CA LYS A 1078 56.48 2.75 133.52
C LYS A 1078 56.73 3.75 134.63
N GLU A 1079 56.00 4.87 134.65
CA GLU A 1079 56.09 5.87 135.71
C GLU A 1079 55.77 5.27 137.09
N ALA A 1080 54.75 4.41 137.19
CA ALA A 1080 54.41 3.72 138.43
C ALA A 1080 55.55 2.83 138.93
N LEU A 1081 56.23 2.11 138.02
CA LEU A 1081 57.36 1.25 138.35
C LEU A 1081 58.55 2.03 138.93
N VAL A 1082 58.83 3.22 138.37
CA VAL A 1082 59.88 4.13 138.87
C VAL A 1082 59.63 4.51 140.31
N LEU A 1083 58.40 4.91 140.64
CA LEU A 1083 58.05 5.29 142.01
C LEU A 1083 58.21 4.09 142.96
N ALA A 1084 57.80 2.89 142.55
CA ALA A 1084 57.87 1.68 143.37
C ALA A 1084 59.31 1.30 143.76
N VAL A 1085 60.28 1.48 142.85
CA VAL A 1085 61.70 1.21 143.13
C VAL A 1085 62.28 2.19 144.15
N SER A 1086 61.87 3.47 144.10
CA SER A 1086 62.41 4.53 144.97
C SER A 1086 62.11 4.34 146.47
N LYS A 1087 61.22 3.40 146.84
CA LYS A 1087 60.79 3.15 148.22
C LYS A 1087 61.65 2.12 148.97
N LEU A 1088 62.67 1.51 148.35
CA LEU A 1088 63.61 0.60 149.04
C LEU A 1088 64.53 1.34 150.05
N PRO A 1089 65.03 0.73 151.14
CA PRO A 1089 65.80 1.41 152.20
C PRO A 1089 67.07 2.14 151.73
N GLN A 1090 67.42 3.25 152.39
CA GLN A 1090 68.65 4.01 152.10
C GLN A 1090 69.90 3.20 152.49
N GLY A 1091 70.78 2.96 151.51
CA GLY A 1091 71.97 2.11 151.64
C GLY A 1091 71.87 0.74 150.95
N ASN A 1092 70.69 0.33 150.46
CA ASN A 1092 70.53 -0.93 149.73
C ASN A 1092 71.14 -0.86 148.30
N ALA A 1093 72.05 -1.78 147.97
CA ALA A 1093 72.77 -1.79 146.70
C ALA A 1093 71.87 -2.10 145.48
N LYS A 1094 70.83 -2.94 145.63
CA LYS A 1094 69.90 -3.31 144.56
C LYS A 1094 68.97 -2.17 144.14
N ARG A 1095 68.59 -1.29 145.07
CA ARG A 1095 67.83 -0.07 144.76
C ARG A 1095 68.53 0.77 143.68
N LEU A 1096 69.83 1.02 143.83
CA LEU A 1096 70.60 1.85 142.90
C LEU A 1096 70.67 1.26 141.48
N ASP A 1097 70.77 -0.08 141.34
CA ASP A 1097 70.77 -0.73 140.02
C ASP A 1097 69.40 -0.66 139.33
N LEU A 1098 68.33 -0.92 140.08
CA LEU A 1098 66.96 -0.86 139.56
C LEU A 1098 66.57 0.57 139.15
N GLU A 1099 66.94 1.58 139.95
CA GLU A 1099 66.75 2.99 139.59
C GLU A 1099 67.53 3.36 138.31
N ARG A 1100 68.77 2.85 138.15
CA ARG A 1100 69.58 3.08 136.94
C ARG A 1100 68.92 2.50 135.70
N ARG A 1101 68.40 1.27 135.76
CA ARG A 1101 67.75 0.60 134.61
C ARG A 1101 66.46 1.29 134.18
N LEU A 1102 65.68 1.80 135.13
CA LEU A 1102 64.44 2.51 134.83
C LEU A 1102 64.63 3.90 134.22
N ARG A 1103 65.78 4.54 134.48
CA ARG A 1103 66.19 5.76 133.75
C ARG A 1103 66.50 5.49 132.28
N GLY A 1104 66.75 4.24 131.90
CA GLY A 1104 66.92 3.81 130.51
C GLY A 1104 65.59 3.64 129.77
N VAL A 1105 65.66 3.53 128.43
CA VAL A 1105 64.51 3.13 127.60
C VAL A 1105 64.34 1.61 127.74
N LEU A 1106 63.30 1.19 128.47
CA LEU A 1106 62.91 -0.21 128.63
C LEU A 1106 61.62 -0.47 127.87
N ASN A 1107 61.60 -1.54 127.08
CA ASN A 1107 60.36 -2.09 126.52
C ASN A 1107 59.57 -2.84 127.60
N ALA A 1108 58.37 -3.33 127.25
CA ALA A 1108 57.50 -4.02 128.21
C ALA A 1108 58.19 -5.19 128.95
N GLN A 1109 59.06 -5.96 128.27
CA GLN A 1109 59.85 -7.02 128.91
C GLN A 1109 60.91 -6.46 129.86
N GLY A 1110 61.58 -5.37 129.49
CA GLY A 1110 62.53 -4.67 130.35
C GLY A 1110 61.88 -4.14 131.63
N LEU A 1111 60.66 -3.61 131.53
CA LEU A 1111 59.87 -3.17 132.69
C LEU A 1111 59.48 -4.33 133.60
N GLU A 1112 59.05 -5.46 133.03
CA GLU A 1112 58.65 -6.61 133.83
C GLU A 1112 59.84 -7.29 134.53
N SER A 1113 61.02 -7.29 133.89
CA SER A 1113 62.27 -7.74 134.53
C SER A 1113 62.62 -6.88 135.75
N VAL A 1114 62.52 -5.56 135.63
CA VAL A 1114 62.78 -4.65 136.76
C VAL A 1114 61.78 -4.88 137.88
N LYS A 1115 60.49 -5.06 137.56
CA LYS A 1115 59.45 -5.35 138.56
C LYS A 1115 59.75 -6.63 139.33
N THR A 1116 60.15 -7.70 138.64
CA THR A 1116 60.41 -9.00 139.25
C THR A 1116 61.59 -8.91 140.24
N GLU A 1117 62.65 -8.20 139.87
CA GLU A 1117 63.76 -7.99 140.80
C GLU A 1117 63.42 -7.06 141.97
N LEU A 1118 62.64 -5.99 141.72
CA LEU A 1118 62.14 -5.14 142.79
C LEU A 1118 61.35 -5.93 143.83
N PHE A 1119 60.48 -6.83 143.37
CA PHE A 1119 59.67 -7.68 144.22
C PHE A 1119 60.53 -8.62 145.08
N ASN A 1120 61.51 -9.29 144.47
CA ASN A 1120 62.39 -10.20 145.20
C ASN A 1120 63.24 -9.48 146.27
N GLU A 1121 63.72 -8.27 145.97
CA GLU A 1121 64.54 -7.51 146.91
C GLU A 1121 63.74 -7.02 148.12
N SER A 1122 62.53 -6.48 147.90
CA SER A 1122 61.64 -6.09 149.00
C SER A 1122 61.31 -7.25 149.95
N ARG A 1123 61.17 -8.46 149.41
CA ARG A 1123 60.87 -9.65 150.20
C ARG A 1123 62.05 -10.08 151.07
N ASN A 1124 63.27 -10.07 150.54
CA ASN A 1124 64.47 -10.46 151.29
C ASN A 1124 64.72 -9.56 152.51
N LEU A 1125 64.52 -8.25 152.37
CA LEU A 1125 64.73 -7.28 153.45
C LEU A 1125 63.80 -7.51 154.65
N LYS A 1126 62.56 -7.97 154.41
CA LYS A 1126 61.61 -8.30 155.50
C LYS A 1126 62.04 -9.50 156.34
N LEU A 1127 62.79 -10.46 155.78
CA LEU A 1127 63.22 -11.67 156.50
C LEU A 1127 64.39 -11.42 157.46
N GLN A 1128 65.29 -10.47 157.16
CA GLN A 1128 66.45 -10.15 158.03
C GLN A 1128 66.06 -9.42 159.32
N GLU A 1129 64.92 -8.73 159.34
CA GLU A 1129 64.43 -7.99 160.51
C GLU A 1129 63.81 -8.93 161.58
N GLU A 1130 63.30 -10.09 161.19
CA GLU A 1130 62.72 -11.09 162.09
C GLU A 1130 63.76 -11.92 162.87
N ASP A 1131 64.94 -12.21 162.29
CA ASP A 1131 66.00 -13.01 162.95
C ASP A 1131 66.69 -12.27 164.11
N LEU A 1132 66.85 -10.93 164.01
CA LEU A 1132 67.50 -10.11 165.04
C LEU A 1132 66.69 -10.05 166.36
N LEU A 1133 65.37 -10.18 166.26
CA LEU A 1133 64.43 -10.19 167.39
C LEU A 1133 64.50 -11.49 168.22
N LEU A 1134 64.92 -12.61 167.63
CA LEU A 1134 64.97 -13.92 168.30
C LEU A 1134 66.21 -14.07 169.21
N GLU A 1135 67.35 -13.46 168.84
CA GLU A 1135 68.62 -13.56 169.55
C GLU A 1135 68.64 -12.77 170.89
N ILE A 1136 67.95 -11.61 170.92
CA ILE A 1136 67.78 -10.77 172.12
C ILE A 1136 67.02 -11.53 173.22
N THR A 1137 66.01 -12.31 172.84
CA THR A 1137 65.10 -13.00 173.77
C THR A 1137 65.79 -14.14 174.54
N THR A 1138 66.82 -14.77 173.97
CA THR A 1138 67.52 -15.94 174.55
C THR A 1138 68.52 -15.56 175.64
N THR A 1139 69.08 -14.34 175.59
CA THR A 1139 70.07 -13.84 176.56
C THR A 1139 69.41 -13.44 177.89
N VAL A 1140 68.17 -12.93 177.84
CA VAL A 1140 67.39 -12.54 179.03
C VAL A 1140 67.04 -13.75 179.92
N LEU A 1141 66.78 -14.92 179.32
CA LEU A 1141 66.43 -16.15 180.05
C LEU A 1141 67.59 -16.77 180.85
N LYS A 1142 68.86 -16.59 180.45
CA LYS A 1142 70.03 -17.10 181.20
C LYS A 1142 70.36 -16.28 182.45
N THR A 1143 70.13 -14.97 182.41
CA THR A 1143 70.42 -14.08 183.55
C THR A 1143 69.44 -14.29 184.71
N LEU A 1144 68.16 -14.59 184.41
CA LEU A 1144 67.13 -14.90 185.40
C LEU A 1144 67.43 -16.20 186.20
N LEU A 1145 68.07 -17.20 185.58
CA LEU A 1145 68.39 -18.49 186.21
C LEU A 1145 69.50 -18.37 187.28
N ILE A 1146 70.45 -17.44 187.10
CA ILE A 1146 71.56 -17.18 188.03
C ILE A 1146 71.06 -16.42 189.28
N ILE A 1147 70.11 -15.49 189.12
CA ILE A 1147 69.51 -14.73 190.23
C ILE A 1147 68.74 -15.67 191.18
N TYR A 1148 68.03 -16.66 190.64
CA TYR A 1148 67.22 -17.58 191.46
C TYR A 1148 68.08 -18.52 192.34
N GLN A 1149 69.24 -18.98 191.85
CA GLN A 1149 70.18 -19.79 192.64
C GLN A 1149 70.88 -19.01 193.77
N ALA A 1150 70.96 -17.68 193.65
CA ALA A 1150 71.48 -16.80 194.70
C ALA A 1150 70.46 -16.57 195.84
N ILE A 1151 69.15 -16.57 195.55
CA ILE A 1151 68.07 -16.47 196.55
C ILE A 1151 68.01 -17.74 197.42
N MET A 1152 68.16 -18.92 196.82
CA MET A 1152 68.19 -20.21 197.53
C MET A 1152 69.35 -20.35 198.56
N LYS A 1153 70.45 -19.59 198.43
CA LYS A 1153 71.58 -19.59 199.38
C LYS A 1153 71.46 -18.57 200.52
N LEU A 1154 70.50 -17.65 200.46
CA LEU A 1154 70.25 -16.64 201.49
C LEU A 1154 69.20 -17.09 202.52
N GLU A 1155 68.28 -18.01 202.19
CA GLU A 1155 67.35 -18.61 203.17
C GLU A 1155 68.02 -19.65 204.07
N ASP A 1156 68.99 -20.42 203.57
CA ASP A 1156 69.84 -21.31 204.41
C ASP A 1156 70.69 -20.55 205.45
N ASN A 1157 70.84 -19.22 205.32
CA ASN A 1157 71.52 -18.33 206.27
C ASN A 1157 70.56 -17.46 207.12
N TYR A 1158 69.25 -17.62 206.93
CA TYR A 1158 68.20 -17.17 207.85
C TYR A 1158 67.77 -18.38 208.71
N LYS A 1159 68.73 -18.89 209.48
CA LYS A 1159 68.72 -18.66 210.94
C LYS A 1159 67.50 -19.32 211.57
N MET A 1160 67.60 -20.56 212.05
CA MET A 1160 68.60 -20.97 213.05
C MET A 1160 68.66 -20.01 214.28
N ASN A 1161 67.65 -19.13 214.48
CA ASN A 1161 67.56 -18.17 215.59
C ASN A 1161 66.12 -17.92 216.11
N LEU A 1162 65.12 -18.73 215.73
CA LEU A 1162 63.76 -18.72 216.32
C LEU A 1162 63.16 -20.14 216.36
N ILE A 1163 63.77 -20.99 217.19
CA ILE A 1163 63.08 -22.00 217.99
C ILE A 1163 63.40 -21.65 219.45
N MET A 1164 62.60 -20.75 220.00
CA MET A 1164 62.05 -20.80 221.36
C MET A 1164 60.63 -20.27 221.27
#